data_AF-A0A957XWF1-F1
#
_entry.id   AF-A0A957XWF1-F1
#
_cell.length_a   1.000
_cell.length_b   1.000
_cell.length_c   1.000
_cell.angle_alpha   90.00
_cell.angle_beta   90.00
_cell.angle_gamma   90.00
#
_symmetry.space_group_name_H-M   'P 1'
#
loop_
_entity.id
_entity.type
_entity.pdbx_description
1 polymer ?
#
loop_
_entity_poly.entity_id
_entity_poly.type
_entity_poly.pdbx_seq_one_letter_code
_entity_poly.pdbx_strand_id
1 'polypeptide(L)'
;AGVALTFGLNTYTAFRVVPIVVAAFLLFWVVRVLLTDRGSLRHDLEGIALMAGATLVSVAPLGVYTVQNWRVFTSRIQHISVMREVEQVGTMQPILENLKKTLYMFNWRGDQAALNNLPGAPMLDTAVGILLVLGLAYALWYTLRARPVPVLYLLWFIGIVSLGVLSVSHEAPTARRTIGVVPLAYLFVALVADQFFQVWHEAWRGRGDRIFNAAIALTVALLMVANVRVFFDVQATNPSVETAFSPYESAVGEYLTTLPADATVLITPQFEHHSAIKLIARDHPHRSLDVVADLPYSAPTSGDLVYILEPADRPLLTLMQQIYPTGLASEHRAETNELLFLSYIVPQADLAATRGIVGQYFANFPPITAADAQQRETALDLDLSAAPLNAPFFALWEGTLLVPEFGDYTFELTAEGESASLQIDRDQRLDLEAGASGVLPVTLAAGFHPLRIEFHSGDAPGWLRLAWSGPGFDDQTVGGDALYAFRLGDQGLVGYYFPNGEWQGDPAIVRNDLLIAPNNPLHEPFSILWRGKIAVPSSGLYTFSTRSDDGSFVFIDEQLVVDNGGSHGAEDRSGQIQLDEGFHDIEVLYSELGGSREMQLYWQPPGQGRGLVDSQYLFPLEGAEVPAGLTLPPPPEIAQLQREPEQGAGAVAHDAGERPETPPDLGARPAGDFTPLAAEVLWSYGVCGADDGQLSSPRGVAVDARTGDVFIADSGNARIVRLDADGNLLGTWGEAGEGLDQFIEPADLVVEPDGSVLVLDAMAQRLQRFTADGQFLASFGSDLTLYRPRGLAIDPAGQLAVADTGGVRILRLDPAGTLLSQLGGPESDLAKGQPTDAALSPGGDLYFVEAETATVTLVAADGRMDRWTGPARASTIDGPHLAWLPAGGLAVTDPEGQRVLLFTPDGQPVGQFGTEAGLAKPVCVAANSGADGFLVIADSQACRVTAFKVIFE
;
A
#
# COMPACT_ATOMS: atom_id res chain seq x y z
N ALA A 1 22.85 34.37 -25.78
CA ALA A 1 23.95 33.46 -25.38
C ALA A 1 24.31 33.65 -23.90
N GLY A 2 24.95 34.75 -23.50
CA GLY A 2 25.35 34.99 -22.10
C GLY A 2 24.22 34.82 -21.08
N VAL A 3 23.08 35.49 -21.27
CA VAL A 3 21.90 35.36 -20.38
C VAL A 3 21.32 33.93 -20.35
N ALA A 4 21.30 33.23 -21.48
CA ALA A 4 20.84 31.83 -21.54
C ALA A 4 21.82 30.88 -20.82
N LEU A 5 23.12 31.16 -20.90
CA LEU A 5 24.17 30.50 -20.13
C LEU A 5 23.92 30.68 -18.62
N THR A 6 23.56 31.90 -18.22
CA THR A 6 23.28 32.26 -16.83
C THR A 6 22.10 31.50 -16.26
N PHE A 7 20.97 31.49 -16.96
CA PHE A 7 19.81 30.74 -16.51
C PHE A 7 20.14 29.25 -16.45
N GLY A 8 20.78 28.70 -17.48
CA GLY A 8 21.19 27.29 -17.49
C GLY A 8 22.15 26.93 -16.34
N LEU A 9 23.15 27.79 -16.02
CA LEU A 9 24.09 27.56 -14.93
C LEU A 9 23.43 27.53 -13.55
N ASN A 10 22.39 28.35 -13.36
CA ASN A 10 21.65 28.43 -12.10
C ASN A 10 20.58 27.34 -11.98
N THR A 11 20.03 26.86 -13.09
CA THR A 11 18.93 25.88 -13.08
C THR A 11 19.37 24.44 -13.36
N TYR A 12 20.53 24.22 -13.97
CA TYR A 12 20.90 22.89 -14.47
C TYR A 12 22.40 22.56 -14.40
N THR A 13 22.72 21.41 -13.80
CA THR A 13 24.11 21.01 -13.52
C THR A 13 24.97 20.85 -14.77
N ALA A 14 24.40 20.35 -15.87
CA ALA A 14 25.13 20.14 -17.12
C ALA A 14 25.67 21.45 -17.74
N PHE A 15 25.06 22.60 -17.42
CA PHE A 15 25.52 23.89 -17.94
C PHE A 15 26.80 24.40 -17.29
N ARG A 16 27.25 23.78 -16.18
CA ARG A 16 28.48 24.15 -15.46
C ARG A 16 29.76 24.02 -16.29
N VAL A 17 29.76 23.20 -17.35
CA VAL A 17 30.90 23.03 -18.27
C VAL A 17 30.87 24.01 -19.44
N VAL A 18 29.72 24.62 -19.72
CA VAL A 18 29.56 25.54 -20.85
C VAL A 18 30.55 26.72 -20.80
N PRO A 19 30.87 27.33 -19.63
CA PRO A 19 31.93 28.35 -19.55
C PRO A 19 33.30 27.87 -20.04
N ILE A 20 33.68 26.61 -19.78
CA ILE A 20 34.95 26.02 -20.24
C ILE A 20 34.93 25.84 -21.75
N VAL A 21 33.81 25.36 -22.30
CA VAL A 21 33.61 25.22 -23.76
C VAL A 21 33.64 26.59 -24.45
N VAL A 22 32.99 27.60 -23.86
CA VAL A 22 33.03 28.98 -24.35
C VAL A 22 34.46 29.53 -24.29
N ALA A 23 35.21 29.29 -23.22
CA ALA A 23 36.61 29.70 -23.13
C ALA A 23 37.48 29.05 -24.23
N ALA A 24 37.28 27.75 -24.49
CA ALA A 24 37.94 27.04 -25.59
C ALA A 24 37.53 27.60 -26.97
N PHE A 25 36.24 27.94 -27.14
CA PHE A 25 35.71 28.57 -28.35
C PHE A 25 36.34 29.95 -28.59
N LEU A 26 36.42 30.78 -27.54
CA LEU A 26 37.04 32.09 -27.58
C LEU A 26 38.53 31.99 -27.91
N LEU A 27 39.26 31.07 -27.27
CA LEU A 27 40.67 30.84 -27.55
C LEU A 27 40.89 30.40 -29.01
N PHE A 28 40.09 29.45 -29.50
CA PHE A 28 40.13 29.01 -30.88
C PHE A 28 39.89 30.16 -31.86
N TRP A 29 38.88 31.00 -31.60
CA TRP A 29 38.56 32.14 -32.45
C TRP A 29 39.66 33.19 -32.42
N VAL A 30 40.23 33.49 -31.26
CA VAL A 30 41.40 34.38 -31.11
C VAL A 30 42.58 33.85 -31.92
N VAL A 31 42.90 32.55 -31.80
CA VAL A 31 43.98 31.93 -32.58
C VAL A 31 43.71 31.97 -34.08
N ARG A 32 42.48 31.66 -34.51
CA ARG A 32 42.08 31.72 -35.93
C ARG A 32 42.20 33.14 -36.48
N VAL A 33 41.71 34.13 -35.73
CA VAL A 33 41.77 35.56 -36.08
C VAL A 33 43.21 36.06 -36.13
N LEU A 34 44.10 35.58 -35.26
CA LEU A 34 45.53 35.86 -35.34
C LEU A 34 46.18 35.27 -36.60
N LEU A 35 45.59 34.22 -37.18
CA LEU A 35 46.08 33.49 -38.35
C LEU A 35 45.38 33.85 -39.67
N THR A 36 44.31 34.65 -39.68
CA THR A 36 43.55 35.07 -40.89
C THR A 36 43.33 36.59 -40.97
N ASP A 37 42.83 37.09 -42.12
CA ASP A 37 42.82 38.52 -42.49
C ASP A 37 42.12 39.45 -41.47
N ARG A 38 42.73 40.60 -41.17
CA ARG A 38 42.47 41.48 -40.02
C ARG A 38 41.22 42.38 -40.16
N GLY A 39 40.47 42.28 -41.27
CA GLY A 39 39.33 43.15 -41.57
C GLY A 39 38.05 42.87 -40.76
N SER A 40 37.83 41.62 -40.33
CA SER A 40 36.64 41.19 -39.56
C SER A 40 36.73 41.47 -38.05
N LEU A 41 37.94 41.82 -37.59
CA LEU A 41 38.35 41.78 -36.18
C LEU A 41 37.46 42.59 -35.23
N ARG A 42 37.00 43.77 -35.67
CA ARG A 42 36.33 44.72 -34.79
C ARG A 42 34.91 44.27 -34.42
N HIS A 43 34.16 43.75 -35.38
CA HIS A 43 32.79 43.26 -35.14
C HIS A 43 32.79 41.99 -34.29
N ASP A 44 33.73 41.08 -34.56
CA ASP A 44 33.85 39.82 -33.80
C ASP A 44 34.30 40.08 -32.35
N LEU A 45 35.22 41.02 -32.12
CA LEU A 45 35.69 41.39 -30.78
C LEU A 45 34.62 42.09 -29.95
N GLU A 46 33.78 42.95 -30.54
CA GLU A 46 32.67 43.61 -29.85
C GLU A 46 31.64 42.57 -29.37
N GLY A 47 31.31 41.58 -30.20
CA GLY A 47 30.43 40.47 -29.82
C GLY A 47 31.02 39.56 -28.74
N ILE A 48 32.31 39.24 -28.84
CA ILE A 48 33.04 38.44 -27.84
C ILE A 48 33.10 39.16 -26.49
N ALA A 49 33.43 40.46 -26.48
CA ALA A 49 33.51 41.26 -25.26
C ALA A 49 32.15 41.37 -24.58
N LEU A 50 31.07 41.58 -25.35
CA LEU A 50 29.71 41.63 -24.83
C LEU A 50 29.30 40.29 -24.20
N MET A 51 29.60 39.17 -24.87
CA MET A 51 29.30 37.83 -24.37
C MET A 51 30.10 37.51 -23.09
N ALA A 52 31.39 37.83 -23.08
CA ALA A 52 32.26 37.63 -21.92
C ALA A 52 31.81 38.49 -20.73
N GLY A 53 31.51 39.77 -20.95
CA GLY A 53 31.00 40.66 -19.92
C GLY A 53 29.66 40.19 -19.33
N ALA A 54 28.71 39.80 -20.19
CA ALA A 54 27.42 39.26 -19.74
C ALA A 54 27.59 37.97 -18.93
N THR A 55 28.49 37.08 -19.34
CA THR A 55 28.79 35.83 -18.62
C THR A 55 29.43 36.12 -17.26
N LEU A 56 30.38 37.04 -17.21
CA LEU A 56 31.14 37.35 -15.99
C LEU A 56 30.28 38.02 -14.91
N VAL A 57 29.43 38.99 -15.30
CA VAL A 57 28.43 39.59 -14.39
C VAL A 57 27.47 38.54 -13.85
N SER A 58 27.08 37.60 -14.70
CA SER A 58 26.09 36.59 -14.38
C SER A 58 26.58 35.45 -13.49
N VAL A 59 27.85 35.06 -13.64
CA VAL A 59 28.47 33.98 -12.85
C VAL A 59 29.09 34.51 -11.57
N ALA A 60 29.30 35.83 -11.45
CA ALA A 60 29.93 36.45 -10.29
C ALA A 60 29.35 36.02 -8.94
N PRO A 61 28.02 35.93 -8.71
CA PRO A 61 27.48 35.49 -7.43
C PRO A 61 27.90 34.06 -7.05
N LEU A 62 27.78 33.13 -8.00
CA LEU A 62 28.20 31.74 -7.81
C LEU A 62 29.72 31.62 -7.65
N GLY A 63 30.49 32.40 -8.41
CA GLY A 63 31.94 32.45 -8.32
C GLY A 63 32.42 32.96 -6.97
N VAL A 64 31.82 34.05 -6.46
CA VAL A 64 32.09 34.59 -5.12
C VAL A 64 31.77 33.55 -4.05
N TYR A 65 30.60 32.92 -4.13
CA TYR A 65 30.23 31.84 -3.19
C TYR A 65 31.22 30.67 -3.25
N THR A 66 31.62 30.24 -4.45
CA THR A 66 32.55 29.12 -4.66
C THR A 66 33.92 29.40 -4.07
N VAL A 67 34.44 30.62 -4.27
CA VAL A 67 35.73 31.05 -3.70
C VAL A 67 35.65 31.13 -2.17
N GLN A 68 34.55 31.66 -1.63
CA GLN A 68 34.35 31.77 -0.18
C GLN A 68 34.11 30.41 0.49
N ASN A 69 33.53 29.45 -0.22
CA ASN A 69 33.12 28.14 0.30
C ASN A 69 33.83 26.97 -0.42
N TRP A 70 35.10 27.14 -0.78
CA TRP A 70 35.84 26.20 -1.62
C TRP A 70 35.81 24.74 -1.11
N ARG A 71 35.98 24.54 0.20
CA ARG A 71 35.95 23.20 0.81
C ARG A 71 34.57 22.53 0.66
N VAL A 72 33.49 23.28 0.89
CA VAL A 72 32.11 22.78 0.74
C VAL A 72 31.79 22.49 -0.73
N PHE A 73 32.28 23.33 -1.63
CA PHE A 73 32.10 23.14 -3.07
C PHE A 73 32.84 21.91 -3.61
N THR A 74 34.01 21.58 -3.05
CA THR A 74 34.86 20.48 -3.52
C THR A 74 34.66 19.16 -2.76
N SER A 75 34.07 19.17 -1.57
CA SER A 75 33.85 17.94 -0.78
C SER A 75 33.03 16.91 -1.55
N ARG A 76 31.93 17.32 -2.20
CA ARG A 76 31.07 16.41 -2.97
C ARG A 76 31.80 15.73 -4.13
N ILE A 77 32.77 16.41 -4.76
CA ILE A 77 33.56 15.86 -5.88
C ILE A 77 34.34 14.60 -5.45
N GLN A 78 34.73 14.50 -4.17
CA GLN A 78 35.44 13.33 -3.64
C GLN A 78 34.53 12.10 -3.51
N HIS A 79 33.21 12.29 -3.43
CA HIS A 79 32.24 11.21 -3.26
C HIS A 79 31.56 10.78 -4.57
N ILE A 80 31.45 11.67 -5.56
CA ILE A 80 30.66 11.44 -6.80
C ILE A 80 31.51 11.27 -8.06
N SER A 81 32.82 11.03 -7.90
CA SER A 81 33.78 10.88 -9.00
C SER A 81 34.17 9.42 -9.20
N VAL A 82 34.15 8.96 -10.46
CA VAL A 82 34.64 7.63 -10.85
C VAL A 82 36.10 7.39 -10.48
N MET A 83 36.88 8.46 -10.26
CA MET A 83 38.30 8.36 -9.92
C MET A 83 38.52 7.58 -8.63
N ARG A 84 37.57 7.60 -7.69
CA ARG A 84 37.64 6.81 -6.47
C ARG A 84 37.56 5.31 -6.75
N GLU A 85 36.67 4.91 -7.66
CA GLU A 85 36.56 3.51 -8.10
C GLU A 85 37.80 3.08 -8.91
N VAL A 86 38.36 3.97 -9.73
CA VAL A 86 39.63 3.73 -10.44
C VAL A 86 40.78 3.51 -9.45
N GLU A 87 40.85 4.31 -8.38
CA GLU A 87 41.84 4.14 -7.32
C GLU A 87 41.64 2.82 -6.55
N GLN A 88 40.39 2.43 -6.27
CA GLN A 88 40.04 1.19 -5.57
C GLN A 88 40.34 -0.06 -6.40
N VAL A 89 39.97 -0.06 -7.69
CA VAL A 89 40.16 -1.19 -8.61
C VAL A 89 41.60 -1.23 -9.16
N GLY A 90 42.31 -0.09 -9.13
CA GLY A 90 43.67 0.04 -9.64
C GLY A 90 43.77 0.06 -11.18
N THR A 91 42.65 0.23 -11.89
CA THR A 91 42.61 0.23 -13.37
C THR A 91 41.63 1.29 -13.91
N MET A 92 41.80 1.67 -15.17
CA MET A 92 40.90 2.62 -15.87
C MET A 92 39.60 1.97 -16.37
N GLN A 93 39.32 0.71 -15.99
CA GLN A 93 38.15 -0.03 -16.44
C GLN A 93 36.81 0.68 -16.13
N PRO A 94 36.59 1.26 -14.93
CA PRO A 94 35.35 1.99 -14.63
C PRO A 94 35.07 3.14 -15.62
N ILE A 95 36.10 3.90 -16.01
CA ILE A 95 35.98 4.99 -16.99
C ILE A 95 35.58 4.45 -18.37
N LEU A 96 36.18 3.33 -18.80
CA LEU A 96 35.87 2.72 -20.10
C LEU A 96 34.44 2.15 -20.13
N GLU A 97 33.99 1.55 -19.03
CA GLU A 97 32.63 1.07 -18.88
C GLU A 97 31.63 2.23 -18.90
N ASN A 98 31.89 3.32 -18.18
CA ASN A 98 31.04 4.50 -18.20
C ASN A 98 31.01 5.17 -19.57
N LEU A 99 32.13 5.23 -20.29
CA LEU A 99 32.19 5.68 -21.68
C LEU A 99 31.28 4.82 -22.57
N LYS A 100 31.38 3.50 -22.47
CA LYS A 100 30.55 2.56 -23.23
C LYS A 100 29.06 2.76 -22.92
N LYS A 101 28.68 2.78 -21.64
CA LYS A 101 27.31 3.03 -21.19
C LYS A 101 26.78 4.37 -21.71
N THR A 102 27.56 5.44 -21.58
CA THR A 102 27.17 6.79 -22.00
C THR A 102 27.00 6.89 -23.52
N LEU A 103 27.85 6.24 -24.32
CA LEU A 103 27.69 6.22 -25.78
C LEU A 103 26.49 5.37 -26.22
N TYR A 104 26.21 4.26 -25.54
CA TYR A 104 25.03 3.44 -25.80
C TYR A 104 23.72 4.13 -25.44
N MET A 105 23.75 5.03 -24.45
CA MET A 105 22.59 5.80 -24.00
C MET A 105 21.83 6.49 -25.12
N PHE A 106 22.52 6.97 -26.16
CA PHE A 106 21.88 7.69 -27.24
C PHE A 106 21.06 6.80 -28.17
N ASN A 107 21.51 5.57 -28.45
CA ASN A 107 21.00 4.80 -29.60
C ASN A 107 20.65 3.34 -29.28
N TRP A 108 21.03 2.81 -28.11
CA TRP A 108 20.87 1.40 -27.80
C TRP A 108 20.28 1.12 -26.41
N ARG A 109 20.90 1.62 -25.35
CA ARG A 109 20.45 1.37 -23.97
C ARG A 109 20.65 2.62 -23.12
N GLY A 110 19.54 3.23 -22.74
CA GLY A 110 19.44 4.52 -22.05
C GLY A 110 19.78 4.50 -20.56
N ASP A 111 19.62 5.68 -19.96
CA ASP A 111 19.63 5.90 -18.50
C ASP A 111 18.45 5.16 -17.88
N GLN A 112 18.67 4.47 -16.77
CA GLN A 112 17.64 3.74 -16.03
C GLN A 112 16.81 4.66 -15.14
N ALA A 113 17.33 5.86 -14.82
CA ALA A 113 16.59 6.84 -14.05
C ALA A 113 15.46 7.43 -14.91
N ALA A 114 14.23 7.38 -14.39
CA ALA A 114 13.05 7.93 -15.05
C ALA A 114 13.00 9.47 -15.11
N LEU A 115 14.07 10.13 -14.62
CA LEU A 115 14.24 11.57 -14.60
C LEU A 115 14.40 12.12 -16.03
N ASN A 116 13.26 12.45 -16.66
CA ASN A 116 13.08 13.10 -17.97
C ASN A 116 13.13 12.20 -19.22
N ASN A 117 13.14 10.88 -19.09
CA ASN A 117 13.06 9.93 -20.22
C ASN A 117 12.51 8.57 -19.76
N LEU A 118 12.08 7.73 -20.70
CA LEU A 118 11.68 6.35 -20.40
C LEU A 118 12.88 5.54 -19.85
N PRO A 119 12.75 4.86 -18.70
CA PRO A 119 13.81 4.04 -18.12
C PRO A 119 14.40 3.04 -19.11
N GLY A 120 15.72 3.11 -19.31
CA GLY A 120 16.49 2.23 -20.19
C GLY A 120 16.29 2.45 -21.68
N ALA A 121 15.34 3.29 -22.10
CA ALA A 121 15.10 3.59 -23.50
C ALA A 121 16.19 4.53 -24.06
N PRO A 122 16.64 4.34 -25.31
CA PRO A 122 17.57 5.26 -25.96
C PRO A 122 17.08 6.71 -25.88
N MET A 123 18.03 7.64 -25.71
CA MET A 123 17.72 9.07 -25.61
C MET A 123 17.29 9.67 -26.96
N LEU A 124 17.72 9.08 -28.08
CA LEU A 124 17.36 9.50 -29.42
C LEU A 124 16.58 8.37 -30.11
N ASP A 125 15.65 8.75 -30.99
CA ASP A 125 15.04 7.78 -31.87
C ASP A 125 16.09 7.15 -32.81
N THR A 126 15.80 5.97 -33.33
CA THR A 126 16.76 5.18 -34.12
C THR A 126 17.27 5.94 -35.35
N ALA A 127 16.43 6.75 -36.01
CA ALA A 127 16.84 7.47 -37.21
C ALA A 127 17.78 8.62 -36.88
N VAL A 128 17.43 9.43 -35.88
CA VAL A 128 18.28 10.52 -35.36
C VAL A 128 19.58 9.96 -34.79
N GLY A 129 19.52 8.82 -34.10
CA GLY A 129 20.68 8.13 -33.56
C GLY A 129 21.67 7.65 -34.61
N ILE A 130 21.19 7.07 -35.72
CA ILE A 130 22.03 6.69 -36.87
C ILE A 130 22.67 7.93 -37.50
N LEU A 131 21.88 8.99 -37.71
CA LEU A 131 22.36 10.23 -38.30
C LEU A 131 23.38 10.94 -37.41
N LEU A 132 23.25 10.85 -36.08
CA LEU A 132 24.25 11.32 -35.12
C LEU A 132 25.59 10.60 -35.32
N VAL A 133 25.59 9.26 -35.40
CA VAL A 133 26.82 8.48 -35.60
C VAL A 133 27.50 8.84 -36.92
N LEU A 134 26.72 8.97 -38.00
CA LEU A 134 27.23 9.40 -39.30
C LEU A 134 27.78 10.82 -39.27
N GLY A 135 27.10 11.74 -38.58
CA GLY A 135 27.52 13.12 -38.44
C GLY A 135 28.79 13.27 -37.61
N LEU A 136 28.94 12.49 -36.54
CA LEU A 136 30.15 12.41 -35.73
C LEU A 136 31.32 11.88 -36.57
N ALA A 137 31.10 10.79 -37.30
CA ALA A 137 32.12 10.18 -38.17
C ALA A 137 32.57 11.15 -39.29
N TYR A 138 31.61 11.84 -39.92
CA TYR A 138 31.91 12.83 -40.94
C TYR A 138 32.62 14.05 -40.35
N ALA A 139 32.19 14.57 -39.19
CA ALA A 139 32.85 15.68 -38.51
C ALA A 139 34.30 15.34 -38.17
N LEU A 140 34.55 14.13 -37.68
CA LEU A 140 35.91 13.64 -37.41
C LEU A 140 36.75 13.52 -38.70
N TRP A 141 36.20 12.93 -39.77
CA TRP A 141 36.88 12.82 -41.06
C TRP A 141 37.22 14.18 -41.66
N TYR A 142 36.28 15.13 -41.60
CA TYR A 142 36.43 16.46 -42.16
C TYR A 142 37.43 17.32 -41.38
N THR A 143 37.46 17.20 -40.06
CA THR A 143 38.45 17.91 -39.21
C THR A 143 39.87 17.42 -39.48
N LEU A 144 40.06 16.11 -39.66
CA LEU A 144 41.36 15.53 -40.04
C LEU A 144 41.86 16.00 -41.43
N ARG A 145 40.98 16.57 -42.27
CA ARG A 145 41.29 17.07 -43.63
C ARG A 145 41.34 18.61 -43.75
N ALA A 146 41.59 19.30 -42.64
CA ALA A 146 42.06 20.71 -42.58
C ALA A 146 41.00 21.85 -42.69
N ARG A 147 39.76 21.63 -42.22
CA ARG A 147 38.85 22.75 -41.88
C ARG A 147 38.48 22.75 -40.40
N PRO A 148 38.57 23.89 -39.69
CA PRO A 148 38.54 23.86 -38.24
C PRO A 148 37.13 23.97 -37.62
N VAL A 149 36.07 24.14 -38.43
CA VAL A 149 34.70 24.38 -37.93
C VAL A 149 34.11 23.20 -37.13
N PRO A 150 34.22 21.92 -37.54
CA PRO A 150 33.65 20.83 -36.75
C PRO A 150 34.46 20.45 -35.51
N VAL A 151 35.70 20.96 -35.34
CA VAL A 151 36.52 20.70 -34.14
C VAL A 151 35.80 21.20 -32.89
N LEU A 152 35.12 22.34 -32.99
CA LEU A 152 34.40 22.94 -31.87
C LEU A 152 33.18 22.11 -31.45
N TYR A 153 32.42 21.56 -32.41
CA TYR A 153 31.30 20.67 -32.12
C TYR A 153 31.77 19.37 -31.46
N LEU A 154 32.91 18.83 -31.90
CA LEU A 154 33.52 17.64 -31.30
C LEU A 154 34.02 17.91 -29.88
N LEU A 155 34.71 19.03 -29.64
CA LEU A 155 35.17 19.42 -28.30
C LEU A 155 34.00 19.65 -27.34
N TRP A 156 32.92 20.28 -27.81
CA TRP A 156 31.71 20.47 -27.01
C TRP A 156 31.04 19.13 -26.71
N PHE A 157 30.91 18.25 -27.71
CA PHE A 157 30.36 16.90 -27.51
C PHE A 157 31.16 16.12 -26.46
N ILE A 158 32.49 16.06 -26.60
CA ILE A 158 33.38 15.39 -25.64
C ILE A 158 33.25 16.01 -24.23
N GLY A 159 33.18 17.34 -24.14
CA GLY A 159 33.08 18.06 -22.87
C GLY A 159 31.80 17.80 -22.09
N ILE A 160 30.66 17.59 -22.77
CA ILE A 160 29.40 17.26 -22.08
C ILE A 160 29.30 15.75 -21.82
N VAL A 161 29.70 14.90 -22.77
CA VAL A 161 29.71 13.44 -22.58
C VAL A 161 30.60 13.05 -21.40
N SER A 162 31.74 13.73 -21.20
CA SER A 162 32.64 13.45 -20.08
C SER A 162 31.98 13.61 -18.70
N LEU A 163 30.91 14.40 -18.56
CA LEU A 163 30.17 14.52 -17.30
C LEU A 163 29.45 13.25 -16.89
N GLY A 164 28.99 12.47 -17.87
CA GLY A 164 28.46 11.12 -17.63
C GLY A 164 29.58 10.11 -17.40
N VAL A 165 30.65 10.18 -18.20
CA VAL A 165 31.79 9.24 -18.13
C VAL A 165 32.54 9.33 -16.80
N LEU A 166 32.71 10.54 -16.27
CA LEU A 166 33.46 10.80 -15.04
C LEU A 166 32.60 10.69 -13.76
N SER A 167 31.33 10.33 -13.90
CA SER A 167 30.42 10.06 -12.78
C SER A 167 30.66 8.69 -12.17
N VAL A 168 30.27 8.47 -10.91
CA VAL A 168 30.26 7.13 -10.27
C VAL A 168 29.55 6.09 -11.14
N SER A 169 30.07 4.87 -11.18
CA SER A 169 29.70 3.87 -12.18
C SER A 169 28.27 3.34 -12.04
N HIS A 170 27.68 3.45 -10.83
CA HIS A 170 26.29 3.10 -10.59
C HIS A 170 25.30 4.16 -11.11
N GLU A 171 25.73 5.42 -11.29
CA GLU A 171 24.91 6.47 -11.92
C GLU A 171 25.09 6.53 -13.44
N ALA A 172 26.08 5.86 -14.00
CA ALA A 172 26.33 5.86 -15.44
C ALA A 172 25.48 4.77 -16.15
N PRO A 173 24.84 5.09 -17.29
CA PRO A 173 24.81 6.38 -17.96
C PRO A 173 23.82 7.35 -17.30
N THR A 174 24.11 8.66 -17.32
CA THR A 174 23.25 9.68 -16.72
C THR A 174 22.81 10.73 -17.75
N ALA A 175 21.53 10.71 -18.12
CA ALA A 175 20.92 11.65 -19.04
C ALA A 175 20.91 13.06 -18.45
N ARG A 176 20.63 13.20 -17.14
CA ARG A 176 20.62 14.50 -16.44
C ARG A 176 21.96 15.22 -16.52
N ARG A 177 23.10 14.53 -16.44
CA ARG A 177 24.42 15.19 -16.56
C ARG A 177 24.83 15.45 -18.02
N THR A 178 24.24 14.73 -18.97
CA THR A 178 24.63 14.77 -20.39
C THR A 178 23.61 15.44 -21.32
N ILE A 179 22.48 15.93 -20.80
CA ILE A 179 21.38 16.52 -21.60
C ILE A 179 21.82 17.65 -22.53
N GLY A 180 22.90 18.35 -22.17
CA GLY A 180 23.51 19.38 -23.01
C GLY A 180 24.04 18.90 -24.37
N VAL A 181 24.08 17.58 -24.61
CA VAL A 181 24.44 16.97 -25.91
C VAL A 181 23.32 17.09 -26.94
N VAL A 182 22.04 17.21 -26.53
CA VAL A 182 20.91 17.15 -27.47
C VAL A 182 21.02 18.17 -28.61
N PRO A 183 21.33 19.47 -28.38
CA PRO A 183 21.50 20.43 -29.47
C PRO A 183 22.64 20.06 -30.43
N LEU A 184 23.74 19.49 -29.90
CA LEU A 184 24.86 19.02 -30.72
C LEU A 184 24.47 17.82 -31.58
N ALA A 185 23.65 16.93 -31.04
CA ALA A 185 23.17 15.78 -31.79
C ALA A 185 22.44 16.22 -33.07
N TYR A 186 21.55 17.20 -32.95
CA TYR A 186 20.85 17.78 -34.11
C TYR A 186 21.79 18.55 -35.07
N LEU A 187 22.86 19.19 -34.58
CA LEU A 187 23.86 19.79 -35.46
C LEU A 187 24.61 18.74 -36.28
N PHE A 188 24.98 17.60 -35.68
CA PHE A 188 25.61 16.50 -36.42
C PHE A 188 24.65 15.89 -37.45
N VAL A 189 23.38 15.72 -37.10
CA VAL A 189 22.33 15.26 -38.02
C VAL A 189 22.17 16.21 -39.21
N ALA A 190 22.08 17.52 -38.94
CA ALA A 190 21.96 18.55 -39.97
C ALA A 190 23.17 18.54 -40.93
N LEU A 191 24.35 18.24 -40.41
CA LEU A 191 25.58 18.17 -41.18
C LEU A 191 25.58 16.99 -42.16
N VAL A 192 25.00 15.85 -41.79
CA VAL A 192 24.76 14.73 -42.72
C VAL A 192 23.72 15.10 -43.78
N ALA A 193 22.63 15.74 -43.36
CA ALA A 193 21.56 16.16 -44.27
C ALA A 193 22.04 17.16 -45.33
N ASP A 194 22.89 18.14 -44.94
CA ASP A 194 23.53 19.08 -45.86
C ASP A 194 24.39 18.37 -46.92
N GLN A 195 25.19 17.38 -46.51
CA GLN A 195 26.00 16.61 -47.45
C GLN A 195 25.16 15.79 -48.40
N PHE A 196 24.08 15.17 -47.91
CA PHE A 196 23.16 14.44 -48.77
C PHE A 196 22.46 15.36 -49.78
N PHE A 197 22.06 16.57 -49.34
CA PHE A 197 21.50 17.60 -50.21
C PHE A 197 22.50 18.02 -51.30
N GLN A 198 23.76 18.25 -50.96
CA GLN A 198 24.80 18.64 -51.93
C GLN A 198 25.01 17.55 -53.00
N VAL A 199 25.17 16.28 -52.58
CA VAL A 199 25.33 15.16 -53.50
C VAL A 199 24.10 14.98 -54.40
N TRP A 200 22.90 15.13 -53.84
CA TRP A 200 21.66 15.07 -54.61
C TRP A 200 21.57 16.18 -55.65
N HIS A 201 21.85 17.42 -55.23
CA HIS A 201 21.80 18.60 -56.09
C HIS A 201 22.78 18.47 -57.26
N GLU A 202 24.00 17.97 -57.00
CA GLU A 202 25.01 17.70 -58.03
C GLU A 202 24.57 16.59 -59.01
N ALA A 203 24.04 15.48 -58.49
CA ALA A 203 23.60 14.34 -59.31
C ALA A 203 22.44 14.72 -60.26
N TRP A 204 21.54 15.59 -59.81
CA TRP A 204 20.33 15.97 -60.56
C TRP A 204 20.36 17.37 -61.16
N ARG A 205 21.49 18.09 -61.03
CA ARG A 205 21.70 19.47 -61.50
C ARG A 205 20.55 20.42 -61.15
N GLY A 206 20.03 20.30 -59.92
CA GLY A 206 18.93 21.11 -59.40
C GLY A 206 17.52 20.78 -59.91
N ARG A 207 17.34 19.88 -60.89
CA ARG A 207 15.99 19.52 -61.38
C ARG A 207 15.19 18.65 -60.41
N GLY A 208 15.88 17.93 -59.52
CA GLY A 208 15.29 17.04 -58.52
C GLY A 208 15.02 17.67 -57.15
N ASP A 209 15.38 18.94 -56.95
CA ASP A 209 15.41 19.56 -55.60
C ASP A 209 14.02 19.67 -54.96
N ARG A 210 12.98 19.92 -55.76
CA ARG A 210 11.60 20.00 -55.23
C ARG A 210 11.12 18.65 -54.68
N ILE A 211 11.43 17.58 -55.38
CA ILE A 211 11.07 16.21 -54.96
C ILE A 211 11.83 15.86 -53.69
N PHE A 212 13.12 16.18 -53.65
CA PHE A 212 13.97 15.94 -52.50
C PHE A 212 13.54 16.73 -51.27
N ASN A 213 13.28 18.03 -51.42
CA ASN A 213 12.79 18.88 -50.33
C ASN A 213 11.42 18.40 -49.82
N ALA A 214 10.54 17.95 -50.72
CA ALA A 214 9.25 17.36 -50.31
C ALA A 214 9.45 16.05 -49.54
N ALA A 215 10.37 15.18 -49.97
CA ALA A 215 10.70 13.94 -49.27
C ALA A 215 11.32 14.19 -47.88
N ILE A 216 12.24 15.15 -47.77
CA ILE A 216 12.80 15.58 -46.48
C ILE A 216 11.71 16.14 -45.58
N ALA A 217 10.88 17.06 -46.09
CA ALA A 217 9.81 17.67 -45.31
C ALA A 217 8.81 16.62 -44.80
N LEU A 218 8.44 15.64 -45.64
CA LEU A 218 7.59 14.53 -45.24
C LEU A 218 8.27 13.66 -44.17
N THR A 219 9.55 13.34 -44.34
CA THR A 219 10.32 12.54 -43.37
C THR A 219 10.39 13.24 -42.02
N VAL A 220 10.68 14.55 -42.00
CA VAL A 220 10.70 15.36 -40.77
C VAL A 220 9.31 15.40 -40.12
N ALA A 221 8.25 15.57 -40.90
CA ALA A 221 6.88 15.55 -40.38
C ALA A 221 6.53 14.19 -39.73
N LEU A 222 6.90 13.08 -40.38
CA LEU A 222 6.69 11.74 -39.84
C LEU A 222 7.49 11.50 -38.54
N LEU A 223 8.76 11.91 -38.51
CA LEU A 223 9.59 11.82 -37.29
C LEU A 223 9.04 12.71 -36.17
N MET A 224 8.51 13.89 -36.48
CA MET A 224 7.88 14.76 -35.50
C MET A 224 6.62 14.11 -34.91
N VAL A 225 5.75 13.54 -35.75
CA VAL A 225 4.56 12.81 -35.29
C VAL A 225 4.95 11.62 -34.41
N ALA A 226 5.99 10.86 -34.82
CA ALA A 226 6.48 9.74 -34.02
C ALA A 226 7.01 10.19 -32.65
N ASN A 227 7.82 11.25 -32.60
CA ASN A 227 8.36 11.79 -31.36
C ASN A 227 7.25 12.37 -30.44
N VAL A 228 6.25 13.04 -31.00
CA VAL A 228 5.08 13.54 -30.25
C VAL A 228 4.33 12.38 -29.60
N ARG A 229 4.07 11.28 -30.34
CA ARG A 229 3.44 10.09 -29.77
C ARG A 229 4.27 9.44 -28.68
N VAL A 230 5.58 9.27 -28.90
CA VAL A 230 6.46 8.69 -27.87
C VAL A 230 6.43 9.55 -26.60
N PHE A 231 6.49 10.87 -26.73
CA PHE A 231 6.46 11.75 -25.56
C PHE A 231 5.09 11.73 -24.86
N PHE A 232 4.00 12.03 -25.57
CA PHE A 232 2.69 12.24 -24.93
C PHE A 232 1.93 10.94 -24.66
N ASP A 233 2.07 9.91 -25.49
CA ASP A 233 1.26 8.69 -25.37
C ASP A 233 1.98 7.58 -24.59
N VAL A 234 3.32 7.60 -24.55
CA VAL A 234 4.13 6.54 -23.90
C VAL A 234 4.87 7.05 -22.68
N GLN A 235 5.52 8.21 -22.79
CA GLN A 235 6.46 8.69 -21.79
C GLN A 235 5.78 9.50 -20.69
N ALA A 236 4.83 10.38 -21.05
CA ALA A 236 4.04 11.16 -20.11
C ALA A 236 3.03 10.31 -19.32
N THR A 237 2.66 9.14 -19.83
CA THR A 237 1.74 8.18 -19.20
C THR A 237 2.48 7.03 -18.51
N ASN A 238 3.81 7.06 -18.46
CA ASN A 238 4.60 6.02 -17.81
C ASN A 238 4.71 6.29 -16.29
N PRO A 239 4.27 5.36 -15.42
CA PRO A 239 4.27 5.58 -13.97
C PRO A 239 5.65 5.91 -13.39
N SER A 240 6.72 5.31 -13.92
CA SER A 240 8.08 5.60 -13.46
C SER A 240 8.49 7.05 -13.79
N VAL A 241 8.04 7.59 -14.93
CA VAL A 241 8.34 8.97 -15.34
C VAL A 241 7.50 9.95 -14.53
N GLU A 242 6.24 9.63 -14.26
CA GLU A 242 5.33 10.43 -13.44
C GLU A 242 5.81 10.56 -11.98
N THR A 243 6.14 9.43 -11.34
CA THR A 243 6.68 9.38 -9.96
C THR A 243 7.95 10.21 -9.78
N ALA A 244 8.75 10.39 -10.83
CA ALA A 244 9.95 11.24 -10.79
C ALA A 244 9.66 12.75 -10.61
N PHE A 245 8.39 13.18 -10.63
CA PHE A 245 7.95 14.57 -10.44
C PHE A 245 7.18 14.82 -9.12
N SER A 246 7.34 13.98 -8.10
CA SER A 246 6.74 14.18 -6.76
C SER A 246 5.19 14.28 -6.76
N PRO A 247 4.48 13.24 -7.24
CA PRO A 247 3.01 13.22 -7.22
C PRO A 247 2.45 13.20 -5.79
N TYR A 248 3.10 12.50 -4.85
CA TYR A 248 2.66 12.37 -3.46
C TYR A 248 2.57 13.73 -2.76
N GLU A 249 3.67 14.50 -2.77
CA GLU A 249 3.74 15.78 -2.06
C GLU A 249 2.90 16.85 -2.75
N SER A 250 2.76 16.77 -4.08
CA SER A 250 1.87 17.67 -4.81
C SER A 250 0.40 17.42 -4.44
N ALA A 251 -0.02 16.15 -4.38
CA ALA A 251 -1.37 15.76 -3.98
C ALA A 251 -1.68 16.14 -2.52
N VAL A 252 -0.74 15.95 -1.59
CA VAL A 252 -0.86 16.45 -0.21
C VAL A 252 -1.03 17.97 -0.20
N GLY A 253 -0.20 18.68 -0.98
CA GLY A 253 -0.29 20.13 -1.12
C GLY A 253 -1.66 20.59 -1.61
N GLU A 254 -2.22 19.93 -2.62
CA GLU A 254 -3.57 20.21 -3.15
C GLU A 254 -4.66 19.89 -2.12
N TYR A 255 -4.58 18.73 -1.46
CA TYR A 255 -5.55 18.33 -0.44
C TYR A 255 -5.59 19.32 0.73
N LEU A 256 -4.44 19.80 1.20
CA LEU A 256 -4.37 20.83 2.24
C LEU A 256 -5.18 22.09 1.87
N THR A 257 -5.23 22.46 0.59
CA THR A 257 -6.02 23.63 0.13
C THR A 257 -7.53 23.40 0.16
N THR A 258 -7.96 22.14 0.22
CA THR A 258 -9.38 21.77 0.32
C THR A 258 -9.90 21.81 1.76
N LEU A 259 -8.99 21.79 2.75
CA LEU A 259 -9.35 21.76 4.16
C LEU A 259 -9.85 23.13 4.65
N PRO A 260 -10.77 23.15 5.63
CA PRO A 260 -11.19 24.37 6.30
C PRO A 260 -9.99 25.13 6.91
N ALA A 261 -10.04 26.46 6.87
CA ALA A 261 -8.93 27.30 7.36
C ALA A 261 -8.73 27.23 8.89
N ASP A 262 -9.72 26.76 9.63
CA ASP A 262 -9.72 26.56 11.08
C ASP A 262 -9.39 25.11 11.50
N ALA A 263 -9.20 24.21 10.53
CA ALA A 263 -8.74 22.85 10.77
C ALA A 263 -7.33 22.84 11.34
N THR A 264 -7.08 21.98 12.32
CA THR A 264 -5.73 21.75 12.86
C THR A 264 -5.11 20.60 12.09
N VAL A 265 -4.05 20.87 11.33
CA VAL A 265 -3.46 19.86 10.43
C VAL A 265 -2.08 19.42 10.90
N LEU A 266 -1.93 18.12 11.10
CA LEU A 266 -0.68 17.44 11.44
C LEU A 266 -0.28 16.55 10.26
N ILE A 267 0.95 16.70 9.78
CA ILE A 267 1.45 15.93 8.64
C ILE A 267 2.74 15.21 9.03
N THR A 268 2.98 14.04 8.46
CA THR A 268 4.22 13.29 8.76
C THR A 268 5.47 14.10 8.38
N PRO A 269 6.57 13.96 9.15
CA PRO A 269 7.79 14.74 8.95
C PRO A 269 8.35 14.73 7.50
N GLN A 270 8.13 13.65 6.77
CA GLN A 270 8.58 13.43 5.39
C GLN A 270 7.91 14.41 4.43
N PHE A 271 6.65 14.78 4.68
CA PHE A 271 5.92 15.76 3.88
C PHE A 271 6.20 17.20 4.28
N GLU A 272 6.48 17.47 5.57
CA GLU A 272 6.49 18.83 6.12
C GLU A 272 7.42 19.82 5.40
N HIS A 273 8.58 19.36 4.95
CA HIS A 273 9.59 20.26 4.38
C HIS A 273 9.64 20.30 2.86
N HIS A 274 8.78 19.54 2.18
CA HIS A 274 8.82 19.42 0.73
C HIS A 274 8.41 20.72 0.02
N SER A 275 9.09 21.01 -1.09
CA SER A 275 8.92 22.28 -1.81
C SER A 275 7.55 22.41 -2.50
N ALA A 276 6.97 21.29 -2.95
CA ALA A 276 5.63 21.25 -3.56
C ALA A 276 4.55 21.71 -2.56
N ILE A 277 4.54 21.14 -1.35
CA ILE A 277 3.59 21.47 -0.29
C ILE A 277 3.69 22.94 0.10
N LYS A 278 4.91 23.44 0.36
CA LYS A 278 5.15 24.85 0.71
C LYS A 278 4.69 25.84 -0.37
N LEU A 279 4.69 25.42 -1.64
CA LEU A 279 4.27 26.25 -2.77
C LEU A 279 2.75 26.24 -2.97
N ILE A 280 2.13 25.06 -2.90
CA ILE A 280 0.70 24.86 -3.17
C ILE A 280 -0.14 25.25 -1.94
N ALA A 281 0.18 24.70 -0.78
CA ALA A 281 -0.54 24.90 0.49
C ALA A 281 -0.02 26.10 1.29
N ARG A 282 0.51 27.14 0.61
CA ARG A 282 1.23 28.25 1.24
C ARG A 282 0.43 28.97 2.34
N ASP A 283 -0.88 29.07 2.16
CA ASP A 283 -1.78 29.80 3.04
C ASP A 283 -2.53 28.89 4.03
N HIS A 284 -2.24 27.59 4.04
CA HIS A 284 -2.86 26.61 4.95
C HIS A 284 -1.85 26.16 6.02
N PRO A 285 -2.03 26.57 7.29
CA PRO A 285 -1.10 26.23 8.35
C PRO A 285 -1.14 24.72 8.64
N HIS A 286 0.04 24.13 8.73
CA HIS A 286 0.25 22.73 9.07
C HIS A 286 1.56 22.60 9.86
N ARG A 287 1.71 21.52 10.62
CA ARG A 287 2.95 21.22 11.36
C ARG A 287 3.28 19.73 11.30
N SER A 288 4.53 19.38 11.58
CA SER A 288 4.95 18.00 11.83
C SER A 288 4.07 17.33 12.88
N LEU A 289 3.69 16.10 12.59
CA LEU A 289 3.12 15.15 13.54
C LEU A 289 4.24 14.62 14.45
N ASP A 290 4.09 14.83 15.76
CA ASP A 290 4.84 14.08 16.77
C ASP A 290 3.89 13.03 17.36
N VAL A 291 4.09 11.77 17.00
CA VAL A 291 3.15 10.69 17.35
C VAL A 291 2.97 10.57 18.86
N VAL A 292 4.02 10.85 19.65
CA VAL A 292 3.92 10.69 21.11
C VAL A 292 3.28 11.91 21.77
N ALA A 293 3.49 13.11 21.26
CA ALA A 293 2.88 14.31 21.83
C ALA A 293 1.45 14.56 21.32
N ASP A 294 1.13 14.11 20.11
CA ASP A 294 -0.10 14.46 19.38
C ASP A 294 -1.13 13.33 19.29
N LEU A 295 -0.88 12.18 19.93
CA LEU A 295 -1.79 11.05 19.94
C LEU A 295 -1.93 10.45 21.35
N PRO A 296 -3.02 10.76 22.08
CA PRO A 296 -4.11 11.68 21.76
C PRO A 296 -3.68 13.15 21.81
N TYR A 297 -4.19 13.91 20.86
CA TYR A 297 -4.10 15.35 20.79
C TYR A 297 -4.74 16.01 22.02
N SER A 298 -3.93 16.78 22.74
CA SER A 298 -4.32 17.40 24.01
C SER A 298 -4.53 18.91 23.93
N ALA A 299 -4.04 19.55 22.87
CA ALA A 299 -4.13 21.00 22.70
C ALA A 299 -5.54 21.42 22.24
N PRO A 300 -5.98 22.66 22.55
CA PRO A 300 -7.25 23.18 22.05
C PRO A 300 -7.21 23.35 20.53
N THR A 301 -8.29 22.96 19.85
CA THR A 301 -8.49 23.17 18.39
C THR A 301 -9.67 24.10 18.14
N SER A 302 -9.60 24.89 17.07
CA SER A 302 -10.72 25.73 16.60
C SER A 302 -11.72 24.96 15.73
N GLY A 303 -11.25 23.95 15.02
CA GLY A 303 -12.04 23.06 14.17
C GLY A 303 -11.56 21.61 14.28
N ASP A 304 -11.85 20.82 13.26
CA ASP A 304 -11.48 19.39 13.21
C ASP A 304 -9.96 19.21 13.18
N LEU A 305 -9.52 18.09 13.73
CA LEU A 305 -8.11 17.68 13.72
C LEU A 305 -7.90 16.72 12.54
N VAL A 306 -6.94 17.03 11.68
CA VAL A 306 -6.64 16.26 10.47
C VAL A 306 -5.20 15.77 10.54
N TYR A 307 -5.05 14.45 10.52
CA TYR A 307 -3.75 13.81 10.34
C TYR A 307 -3.56 13.47 8.86
N ILE A 308 -2.41 13.78 8.29
CA ILE A 308 -1.98 13.36 6.94
C ILE A 308 -0.77 12.46 7.10
N LEU A 309 -0.91 11.22 6.68
CA LEU A 309 0.05 10.15 6.93
C LEU A 309 0.58 9.59 5.61
N GLU A 310 1.78 9.03 5.64
CA GLU A 310 2.30 8.26 4.51
C GLU A 310 1.58 6.92 4.37
N PRO A 311 1.60 6.30 3.18
CA PRO A 311 1.11 4.94 3.00
C PRO A 311 1.74 3.92 3.97
N ALA A 312 3.02 4.14 4.34
CA ALA A 312 3.74 3.29 5.28
C ALA A 312 3.18 3.36 6.71
N ASP A 313 2.60 4.49 7.13
CA ASP A 313 2.10 4.72 8.48
C ASP A 313 0.68 4.17 8.69
N ARG A 314 0.19 3.31 7.79
CA ARG A 314 -1.12 2.68 7.92
C ARG A 314 -1.38 2.02 9.29
N PRO A 315 -0.40 1.38 9.97
CA PRO A 315 -0.63 0.84 11.32
C PRO A 315 -1.00 1.89 12.37
N LEU A 316 -0.60 3.16 12.16
CA LEU A 316 -1.00 4.26 13.04
C LEU A 316 -2.52 4.49 12.99
N LEU A 317 -3.20 4.15 11.89
CA LEU A 317 -4.65 4.26 11.79
C LEU A 317 -5.36 3.34 12.78
N THR A 318 -4.83 2.14 13.04
CA THR A 318 -5.40 1.21 14.04
C THR A 318 -5.38 1.84 15.42
N LEU A 319 -4.25 2.44 15.80
CA LEU A 319 -4.11 3.14 17.08
C LEU A 319 -5.01 4.38 17.14
N MET A 320 -5.07 5.15 16.06
CA MET A 320 -5.96 6.32 15.95
C MET A 320 -7.43 5.94 16.07
N GLN A 321 -7.87 4.80 15.53
CA GLN A 321 -9.24 4.30 15.64
C GLN A 321 -9.56 3.84 17.07
N GLN A 322 -8.59 3.29 17.81
CA GLN A 322 -8.79 2.95 19.22
C GLN A 322 -8.96 4.21 20.08
N ILE A 323 -8.22 5.27 19.79
CA ILE A 323 -8.24 6.54 20.53
C ILE A 323 -9.43 7.42 20.11
N TYR A 324 -9.74 7.46 18.82
CA TYR A 324 -10.78 8.27 18.18
C TYR A 324 -11.70 7.40 17.31
N PRO A 325 -12.61 6.61 17.89
CA PRO A 325 -13.40 5.61 17.13
C PRO A 325 -14.32 6.18 16.06
N THR A 326 -14.69 7.45 16.18
CA THR A 326 -15.56 8.18 15.24
C THR A 326 -14.78 8.91 14.14
N GLY A 327 -13.45 8.84 14.17
CA GLY A 327 -12.60 9.46 13.16
C GLY A 327 -12.78 8.82 11.79
N LEU A 328 -12.64 9.64 10.75
CA LEU A 328 -12.83 9.22 9.36
C LEU A 328 -11.48 9.03 8.69
N ALA A 329 -11.15 7.78 8.36
CA ALA A 329 -9.99 7.43 7.55
C ALA A 329 -10.35 7.52 6.05
N SER A 330 -9.48 8.15 5.27
CA SER A 330 -9.60 8.23 3.81
C SER A 330 -8.28 7.90 3.14
N GLU A 331 -8.36 7.18 2.03
CA GLU A 331 -7.23 6.90 1.14
C GLU A 331 -7.26 7.87 -0.04
N HIS A 332 -6.12 8.49 -0.31
CA HIS A 332 -5.97 9.40 -1.44
C HIS A 332 -5.11 8.70 -2.48
N ARG A 333 -5.69 8.42 -3.65
CA ARG A 333 -5.08 7.62 -4.70
C ARG A 333 -4.89 8.43 -5.99
N ALA A 334 -3.87 8.10 -6.75
CA ALA A 334 -3.66 8.63 -8.10
C ALA A 334 -4.69 8.07 -9.09
N GLU A 335 -4.79 8.65 -10.28
CA GLU A 335 -5.62 8.10 -11.38
C GLU A 335 -5.22 6.66 -11.76
N THR A 336 -3.96 6.28 -11.51
CA THR A 336 -3.41 4.94 -11.70
C THR A 336 -3.76 3.96 -10.57
N ASN A 337 -4.60 4.36 -9.62
CA ASN A 337 -4.98 3.64 -8.40
C ASN A 337 -3.84 3.41 -7.38
N GLU A 338 -2.73 4.12 -7.55
CA GLU A 338 -1.62 4.10 -6.59
C GLU A 338 -1.98 4.89 -5.32
N LEU A 339 -1.71 4.33 -4.13
CA LEU A 339 -1.94 5.00 -2.85
C LEU A 339 -0.90 6.11 -2.64
N LEU A 340 -1.35 7.36 -2.61
CA LEU A 340 -0.50 8.54 -2.46
C LEU A 340 -0.28 8.88 -0.99
N PHE A 341 -1.36 9.05 -0.23
CA PHE A 341 -1.30 9.33 1.20
C PHE A 341 -2.61 8.94 1.89
N LEU A 342 -2.59 8.93 3.21
CA LEU A 342 -3.74 8.65 4.06
C LEU A 342 -4.13 9.91 4.81
N SER A 343 -5.42 10.11 5.06
CA SER A 343 -5.88 11.15 5.99
C SER A 343 -6.79 10.57 7.06
N TYR A 344 -6.67 11.07 8.29
CA TYR A 344 -7.55 10.73 9.40
C TYR A 344 -8.14 12.00 10.01
N ILE A 345 -9.46 12.18 9.90
CA ILE A 345 -10.17 13.37 10.37
C ILE A 345 -10.89 13.05 11.67
N VAL A 346 -10.55 13.75 12.74
CA VAL A 346 -11.19 13.65 14.06
C VAL A 346 -12.08 14.88 14.26
N PRO A 347 -13.41 14.71 14.34
CA PRO A 347 -14.32 15.81 14.63
C PRO A 347 -13.99 16.52 15.94
N GLN A 348 -14.08 17.84 15.99
CA GLN A 348 -13.76 18.62 17.19
C GLN A 348 -14.55 18.16 18.44
N ALA A 349 -15.81 17.76 18.26
CA ALA A 349 -16.66 17.28 19.35
C ALA A 349 -16.11 16.02 20.03
N ASP A 350 -15.40 15.18 19.29
CA ASP A 350 -14.90 13.89 19.76
C ASP A 350 -13.62 14.04 20.58
N LEU A 351 -12.82 15.08 20.33
CA LEU A 351 -11.64 15.42 21.13
C LEU A 351 -12.00 15.71 22.60
N ALA A 352 -13.16 16.33 22.85
CA ALA A 352 -13.66 16.53 24.21
C ALA A 352 -14.22 15.24 24.81
N ALA A 353 -14.80 14.37 23.98
CA ALA A 353 -15.40 13.11 24.39
C ALA A 353 -14.37 12.03 24.79
N THR A 354 -13.09 12.20 24.45
CA THR A 354 -12.03 11.29 24.93
C THR A 354 -11.63 11.54 26.38
N ARG A 355 -11.93 12.72 26.96
CA ARG A 355 -11.55 13.10 28.34
C ARG A 355 -12.49 12.53 29.40
N GLY A 356 -11.95 12.23 30.58
CA GLY A 356 -12.65 11.58 31.69
C GLY A 356 -12.78 10.07 31.48
N ILE A 357 -13.54 9.39 32.34
CA ILE A 357 -13.78 7.94 32.30
C ILE A 357 -15.28 7.66 32.31
N VAL A 358 -15.73 6.56 31.70
CA VAL A 358 -17.16 6.18 31.69
C VAL A 358 -17.41 5.07 32.69
N GLY A 359 -18.22 5.36 33.70
CA GLY A 359 -18.74 4.39 34.65
C GLY A 359 -19.93 3.63 34.07
N GLN A 360 -19.84 2.31 34.11
CA GLN A 360 -20.90 1.38 33.72
C GLN A 360 -21.57 0.85 34.97
N TYR A 361 -22.90 1.01 35.06
CA TYR A 361 -23.68 0.66 36.24
C TYR A 361 -24.60 -0.52 35.92
N PHE A 362 -24.62 -1.51 36.82
CA PHE A 362 -25.34 -2.76 36.67
C PHE A 362 -26.21 -3.01 37.91
N ALA A 363 -27.49 -3.33 37.69
CA ALA A 363 -28.43 -3.63 38.77
C ALA A 363 -28.17 -5.00 39.43
N ASN A 364 -27.46 -5.90 38.75
CA ASN A 364 -27.17 -7.25 39.23
C ASN A 364 -25.69 -7.60 39.02
N PHE A 365 -25.14 -8.40 39.94
CA PHE A 365 -23.79 -8.95 39.85
C PHE A 365 -23.83 -10.49 39.97
N PRO A 366 -23.04 -11.25 39.18
CA PRO A 366 -22.11 -10.78 38.13
C PRO A 366 -22.85 -10.19 36.91
N PRO A 367 -22.25 -9.26 36.17
CA PRO A 367 -22.85 -8.69 34.97
C PRO A 367 -22.99 -9.77 33.88
N ILE A 368 -24.23 -10.04 33.48
CA ILE A 368 -24.58 -11.07 32.47
C ILE A 368 -25.05 -10.43 31.15
N THR A 369 -25.18 -9.10 31.14
CA THR A 369 -25.72 -8.28 30.04
C THR A 369 -24.95 -6.96 29.93
N ALA A 370 -25.27 -6.14 28.92
CA ALA A 370 -24.79 -4.76 28.83
C ALA A 370 -25.22 -3.93 30.07
N ALA A 371 -24.47 -2.87 30.36
CA ALA A 371 -24.74 -1.97 31.50
C ALA A 371 -26.15 -1.37 31.43
N ASP A 372 -26.84 -1.31 32.57
CA ASP A 372 -28.19 -0.73 32.68
C ASP A 372 -28.15 0.80 32.55
N ALA A 373 -27.04 1.42 32.94
CA ALA A 373 -26.80 2.84 32.77
C ALA A 373 -25.29 3.13 32.60
N GLN A 374 -24.98 4.29 32.02
CA GLN A 374 -23.62 4.79 31.89
C GLN A 374 -23.57 6.26 32.30
N GLN A 375 -22.49 6.65 32.96
CA GLN A 375 -22.23 8.03 33.35
C GLN A 375 -20.75 8.36 33.14
N ARG A 376 -20.47 9.56 32.61
CA ARG A 376 -19.10 10.03 32.41
C ARG A 376 -18.64 10.81 33.63
N GLU A 377 -17.47 10.45 34.15
CA GLU A 377 -16.83 11.09 35.28
C GLU A 377 -15.59 11.84 34.80
N THR A 378 -15.48 13.11 35.16
CA THR A 378 -14.30 13.94 34.86
C THR A 378 -13.27 13.93 35.99
N ALA A 379 -13.66 13.45 37.17
CA ALA A 379 -12.80 13.25 38.33
C ALA A 379 -13.32 12.07 39.16
N LEU A 380 -12.41 11.32 39.78
CA LEU A 380 -12.72 10.18 40.63
C LEU A 380 -12.87 10.63 42.08
N ASP A 381 -13.85 11.49 42.33
CA ASP A 381 -14.33 11.89 43.66
C ASP A 381 -15.85 11.96 43.59
N LEU A 382 -16.46 10.80 43.80
CA LEU A 382 -17.83 10.48 43.39
C LEU A 382 -18.72 10.34 44.62
N ASP A 383 -19.72 11.22 44.73
CA ASP A 383 -20.89 11.01 45.59
C ASP A 383 -21.89 10.12 44.84
N LEU A 384 -21.89 8.84 45.19
CA LEU A 384 -22.67 7.84 44.48
C LEU A 384 -24.17 7.88 44.84
N SER A 385 -24.59 8.76 45.76
CA SER A 385 -26.03 9.06 45.93
C SER A 385 -26.66 9.68 44.67
N ALA A 386 -25.83 10.25 43.78
CA ALA A 386 -26.21 10.76 42.47
C ALA A 386 -26.05 9.73 41.33
N ALA A 387 -25.71 8.47 41.65
CA ALA A 387 -25.58 7.41 40.65
C ALA A 387 -26.89 7.18 39.85
N PRO A 388 -26.81 6.69 38.61
CA PRO A 388 -27.98 6.51 37.76
C PRO A 388 -28.90 5.35 38.19
N LEU A 389 -28.44 4.50 39.13
CA LEU A 389 -29.20 3.38 39.70
C LEU A 389 -29.33 3.53 41.22
N ASN A 390 -30.43 3.01 41.77
CA ASN A 390 -30.58 2.87 43.22
C ASN A 390 -29.78 1.66 43.72
N ALA A 391 -29.23 1.75 44.93
CA ALA A 391 -28.56 0.62 45.59
C ALA A 391 -29.55 -0.55 45.84
N PRO A 392 -29.10 -1.82 45.72
CA PRO A 392 -27.75 -2.25 45.38
C PRO A 392 -27.44 -2.16 43.89
N PHE A 393 -26.22 -1.76 43.54
CA PHE A 393 -25.68 -1.82 42.19
C PHE A 393 -24.18 -2.15 42.19
N PHE A 394 -23.69 -2.61 41.04
CA PHE A 394 -22.28 -2.74 40.71
C PHE A 394 -21.88 -1.65 39.72
N ALA A 395 -20.76 -0.98 39.95
CA ALA A 395 -20.21 0.02 39.05
C ALA A 395 -18.79 -0.38 38.60
N LEU A 396 -18.54 -0.24 37.30
CA LEU A 396 -17.27 -0.53 36.65
C LEU A 396 -16.81 0.69 35.87
N TRP A 397 -15.68 1.27 36.25
CA TRP A 397 -14.99 2.29 35.46
C TRP A 397 -13.78 1.65 34.79
N GLU A 398 -13.71 1.78 33.46
CA GLU A 398 -12.57 1.31 32.66
C GLU A 398 -12.18 2.38 31.66
N GLY A 399 -10.89 2.71 31.63
CA GLY A 399 -10.33 3.73 30.75
C GLY A 399 -8.80 3.72 30.82
N THR A 400 -8.21 4.87 30.51
CA THR A 400 -6.76 5.05 30.46
C THR A 400 -6.35 6.23 31.34
N LEU A 401 -5.32 6.02 32.16
CA LEU A 401 -4.64 7.02 32.96
C LEU A 401 -3.40 7.53 32.19
N LEU A 402 -3.21 8.83 32.12
CA LEU A 402 -2.00 9.46 31.60
C LEU A 402 -1.09 9.84 32.77
N VAL A 403 0.06 9.20 32.84
CA VAL A 403 1.13 9.48 33.79
C VAL A 403 2.07 10.53 33.18
N PRO A 404 2.25 11.70 33.81
CA PRO A 404 2.98 12.83 33.20
C PRO A 404 4.49 12.62 33.16
N GLU A 405 5.05 12.01 34.21
CA GLU A 405 6.49 11.82 34.38
C GLU A 405 6.76 10.43 34.96
N PHE A 406 7.89 9.84 34.60
CA PHE A 406 8.33 8.59 35.20
C PHE A 406 8.68 8.80 36.68
N GLY A 407 8.25 7.86 37.53
CA GLY A 407 8.67 7.80 38.92
C GLY A 407 7.71 7.05 39.82
N ASP A 408 7.89 7.25 41.12
CA ASP A 408 7.07 6.60 42.15
C ASP A 408 5.78 7.37 42.38
N TYR A 409 4.66 6.67 42.21
CA TYR A 409 3.32 7.14 42.48
C TYR A 409 2.72 6.38 43.67
N THR A 410 1.78 7.02 44.33
CA THR A 410 0.99 6.42 45.40
C THR A 410 -0.47 6.75 45.14
N PHE A 411 -1.29 5.71 44.93
CA PHE A 411 -2.73 5.84 44.73
C PHE A 411 -3.46 5.52 46.04
N GLU A 412 -4.31 6.43 46.49
CA GLU A 412 -5.18 6.22 47.64
C GLU A 412 -6.62 6.04 47.15
N LEU A 413 -7.15 4.84 47.32
CA LEU A 413 -8.56 4.54 47.07
C LEU A 413 -9.31 4.57 48.39
N THR A 414 -10.36 5.37 48.48
CA THR A 414 -11.30 5.36 49.61
C THR A 414 -12.71 5.13 49.11
N ALA A 415 -13.45 4.22 49.75
CA ALA A 415 -14.80 3.86 49.33
C ALA A 415 -15.71 3.52 50.52
N GLU A 416 -16.96 3.98 50.48
CA GLU A 416 -18.02 3.67 51.45
C GLU A 416 -19.11 2.81 50.81
N GLY A 417 -18.73 1.62 50.34
CA GLY A 417 -19.62 0.58 49.80
C GLY A 417 -19.39 -0.77 50.47
N GLU A 418 -19.92 -1.85 49.88
CA GLU A 418 -19.64 -3.23 50.31
C GLU A 418 -18.19 -3.65 49.98
N SER A 419 -17.71 -3.28 48.79
CA SER A 419 -16.33 -3.50 48.36
C SER A 419 -15.94 -2.57 47.21
N ALA A 420 -14.64 -2.36 47.04
CA ALA A 420 -14.09 -1.67 45.88
C ALA A 420 -12.73 -2.26 45.50
N SER A 421 -12.35 -2.18 44.23
CA SER A 421 -10.99 -2.51 43.81
C SER A 421 -10.46 -1.53 42.79
N LEU A 422 -9.18 -1.19 42.88
CA LEU A 422 -8.40 -0.44 41.91
C LEU A 422 -7.42 -1.39 41.22
N GLN A 423 -7.32 -1.29 39.91
CA GLN A 423 -6.29 -1.93 39.10
C GLN A 423 -5.70 -0.88 38.15
N ILE A 424 -4.38 -0.73 38.22
CA ILE A 424 -3.58 0.06 37.28
C ILE A 424 -2.66 -0.91 36.55
N ASP A 425 -2.53 -0.76 35.25
CA ASP A 425 -1.89 -1.76 34.40
C ASP A 425 -2.51 -3.15 34.66
N ARG A 426 -1.73 -4.22 34.48
CA ARG A 426 -2.22 -5.59 34.71
C ARG A 426 -2.03 -6.05 36.15
N ASP A 427 -0.93 -5.70 36.80
CA ASP A 427 -0.48 -6.37 38.03
C ASP A 427 -0.69 -5.55 39.30
N GLN A 428 -0.97 -4.24 39.19
CA GLN A 428 -1.03 -3.33 40.33
C GLN A 428 -2.47 -3.24 40.82
N ARG A 429 -2.83 -4.11 41.76
CA ARG A 429 -4.18 -4.25 42.28
C ARG A 429 -4.27 -3.92 43.77
N LEU A 430 -5.33 -3.22 44.14
CA LEU A 430 -5.73 -2.93 45.52
C LEU A 430 -7.21 -3.29 45.68
N ASP A 431 -7.51 -4.21 46.59
CA ASP A 431 -8.88 -4.58 46.95
C ASP A 431 -9.23 -4.04 48.34
N LEU A 432 -10.43 -3.48 48.49
CA LEU A 432 -10.97 -2.90 49.73
C LEU A 432 -12.25 -3.62 50.16
N GLU A 433 -12.34 -3.91 51.46
CA GLU A 433 -13.57 -4.33 52.13
C GLU A 433 -14.39 -3.10 52.60
N ALA A 434 -15.61 -3.34 53.08
CA ALA A 434 -16.58 -2.29 53.39
C ALA A 434 -16.05 -1.18 54.33
N GLY A 435 -16.14 0.08 53.87
CA GLY A 435 -15.78 1.28 54.65
C GLY A 435 -14.28 1.51 54.86
N ALA A 436 -13.42 0.96 53.99
CA ALA A 436 -11.96 1.06 54.09
C ALA A 436 -11.35 2.13 53.14
N SER A 437 -10.17 2.62 53.52
CA SER A 437 -9.21 3.28 52.64
C SER A 437 -8.00 2.38 52.49
N GLY A 438 -7.38 2.36 51.31
CA GLY A 438 -6.14 1.65 51.05
C GLY A 438 -5.24 2.40 50.09
N VAL A 439 -3.97 2.01 50.08
CA VAL A 439 -2.91 2.69 49.36
C VAL A 439 -2.16 1.70 48.47
N LEU A 440 -1.94 2.08 47.21
CA LEU A 440 -1.21 1.32 46.21
C LEU A 440 0.03 2.13 45.76
N PRO A 441 1.24 1.84 46.30
CA PRO A 441 2.48 2.40 45.80
C PRO A 441 2.91 1.66 44.52
N VAL A 442 3.26 2.41 43.46
CA VAL A 442 3.64 1.86 42.16
C VAL A 442 4.63 2.79 41.47
N THR A 443 5.64 2.23 40.80
CA THR A 443 6.53 3.01 39.90
C THR A 443 5.98 2.92 38.48
N LEU A 444 5.70 4.05 37.84
CA LEU A 444 5.11 4.11 36.50
C LEU A 444 6.01 4.86 35.53
N ALA A 445 6.04 4.41 34.27
CA ALA A 445 6.59 5.17 33.14
C ALA A 445 5.71 6.38 32.83
N ALA A 446 6.26 7.41 32.19
CA ALA A 446 5.39 8.43 31.61
C ALA A 446 4.57 7.82 30.45
N GLY A 447 3.35 8.30 30.21
CA GLY A 447 2.49 7.82 29.13
C GLY A 447 1.19 7.19 29.62
N PHE A 448 0.61 6.33 28.79
CA PHE A 448 -0.73 5.77 28.99
C PHE A 448 -0.69 4.42 29.72
N HIS A 449 -1.54 4.30 30.73
CA HIS A 449 -1.69 3.13 31.61
C HIS A 449 -3.17 2.75 31.72
N PRO A 450 -3.59 1.49 31.46
CA PRO A 450 -4.98 1.11 31.67
C PRO A 450 -5.38 1.23 33.14
N LEU A 451 -6.60 1.70 33.37
CA LEU A 451 -7.18 1.93 34.68
C LEU A 451 -8.54 1.21 34.77
N ARG A 452 -8.71 0.39 35.80
CA ARG A 452 -9.97 -0.29 36.11
C ARG A 452 -10.33 -0.11 37.58
N ILE A 453 -11.58 0.27 37.83
CA ILE A 453 -12.14 0.40 39.18
C ILE A 453 -13.46 -0.36 39.23
N GLU A 454 -13.59 -1.24 40.22
CA GLU A 454 -14.83 -1.96 40.52
C GLU A 454 -15.38 -1.47 41.85
N PHE A 455 -16.70 -1.31 41.95
CA PHE A 455 -17.37 -0.88 43.17
C PHE A 455 -18.69 -1.60 43.36
N HIS A 456 -18.92 -2.09 44.57
CA HIS A 456 -20.18 -2.68 44.99
C HIS A 456 -20.81 -1.78 46.05
N SER A 457 -22.01 -1.25 45.79
CA SER A 457 -22.66 -0.33 46.73
C SER A 457 -23.11 -1.03 48.02
N GLY A 458 -23.49 -2.31 47.95
CA GLY A 458 -24.27 -2.93 49.02
C GLY A 458 -25.63 -2.23 49.17
N ASP A 459 -26.14 -2.12 50.40
CA ASP A 459 -27.49 -1.60 50.70
C ASP A 459 -27.63 -0.06 50.56
N ALA A 460 -26.53 0.69 50.44
CA ALA A 460 -26.53 2.14 50.32
C ALA A 460 -25.55 2.60 49.23
N PRO A 461 -25.82 3.71 48.52
CA PRO A 461 -25.01 4.12 47.38
C PRO A 461 -23.55 4.48 47.72
N GLY A 462 -23.30 5.13 48.86
CA GLY A 462 -21.94 5.43 49.32
C GLY A 462 -21.22 6.57 48.59
N TRP A 463 -19.89 6.58 48.69
CA TRP A 463 -18.98 7.44 47.92
C TRP A 463 -17.71 6.69 47.55
N LEU A 464 -16.99 7.18 46.54
CA LEU A 464 -15.71 6.64 46.09
C LEU A 464 -14.76 7.78 45.71
N ARG A 465 -13.52 7.76 46.21
CA ARG A 465 -12.46 8.70 45.83
C ARG A 465 -11.19 7.97 45.48
N LEU A 466 -10.58 8.34 44.35
CA LEU A 466 -9.22 7.96 43.98
C LEU A 466 -8.34 9.22 43.95
N ALA A 467 -7.38 9.27 44.87
CA ALA A 467 -6.33 10.29 44.90
C ALA A 467 -4.98 9.69 44.51
N TRP A 468 -4.06 10.53 44.04
CA TRP A 468 -2.69 10.14 43.75
C TRP A 468 -1.68 11.22 44.13
N SER A 469 -0.46 10.80 44.42
CA SER A 469 0.73 11.64 44.55
C SER A 469 1.84 11.06 43.68
N GLY A 470 2.72 11.90 43.16
CA GLY A 470 3.81 11.47 42.28
C GLY A 470 4.93 12.50 42.19
N PRO A 471 5.87 12.34 41.25
CA PRO A 471 6.95 13.29 41.03
C PRO A 471 6.41 14.71 40.82
N GLY A 472 6.79 15.62 41.72
CA GLY A 472 6.44 17.04 41.60
C GLY A 472 5.05 17.46 42.10
N PHE A 473 4.22 16.54 42.62
CA PHE A 473 2.92 16.89 43.21
C PHE A 473 2.46 15.93 44.32
N ASP A 474 1.75 16.47 45.31
CA ASP A 474 1.19 15.71 46.43
C ASP A 474 -0.34 15.73 46.40
N ASP A 475 -0.95 14.63 46.84
CA ASP A 475 -2.39 14.43 47.14
C ASP A 475 -3.37 15.23 46.25
N GLN A 476 -3.54 14.74 45.02
CA GLN A 476 -4.52 15.26 44.07
C GLN A 476 -5.57 14.19 43.76
N THR A 477 -6.82 14.59 43.57
CA THR A 477 -7.84 13.68 43.00
C THR A 477 -7.45 13.35 41.55
N VAL A 478 -7.52 12.08 41.18
CA VAL A 478 -7.31 11.65 39.79
C VAL A 478 -8.48 12.17 38.94
N GLY A 479 -8.19 13.05 37.99
CA GLY A 479 -9.21 13.70 37.17
C GLY A 479 -8.63 14.55 36.05
N GLY A 480 -9.53 15.26 35.34
CA GLY A 480 -9.18 16.26 34.33
C GLY A 480 -8.33 15.69 33.20
N ASP A 481 -7.12 16.23 33.05
CA ASP A 481 -6.21 15.94 31.93
C ASP A 481 -5.54 14.56 32.01
N ALA A 482 -5.64 13.87 33.16
CA ALA A 482 -5.04 12.56 33.38
C ALA A 482 -5.96 11.39 33.02
N LEU A 483 -7.28 11.60 32.86
CA LEU A 483 -8.24 10.53 32.59
C LEU A 483 -8.74 10.55 31.15
N TYR A 484 -8.77 9.36 30.53
CA TYR A 484 -9.27 9.16 29.19
C TYR A 484 -10.23 7.96 29.11
N ALA A 485 -11.25 8.10 28.26
CA ALA A 485 -12.35 7.15 28.15
C ALA A 485 -12.06 6.02 27.15
N PHE A 486 -11.12 6.24 26.24
CA PHE A 486 -10.62 5.17 25.38
C PHE A 486 -9.87 4.14 26.22
N ARG A 487 -9.79 2.93 25.70
CA ARG A 487 -9.10 1.82 26.33
C ARG A 487 -7.91 1.47 25.47
N LEU A 488 -6.72 1.82 25.95
CA LEU A 488 -5.51 1.22 25.41
C LEU A 488 -5.22 -0.05 26.21
N GLY A 489 -4.91 -1.13 25.49
CA GLY A 489 -4.30 -2.28 26.12
C GLY A 489 -2.91 -1.92 26.65
N ASP A 490 -2.35 -2.79 27.48
CA ASP A 490 -0.97 -2.69 27.92
C ASP A 490 -0.06 -3.12 26.75
N GLN A 491 0.16 -2.14 25.86
CA GLN A 491 0.82 -2.17 24.56
C GLN A 491 1.98 -1.16 24.54
N GLY A 492 2.95 -1.39 23.65
CA GLY A 492 4.13 -0.53 23.47
C GLY A 492 5.41 -1.11 24.08
N LEU A 493 6.49 -0.33 24.07
CA LEU A 493 7.75 -0.66 24.72
C LEU A 493 8.16 0.49 25.66
N VAL A 494 8.89 0.16 26.72
CA VAL A 494 9.47 1.18 27.59
C VAL A 494 10.68 1.80 26.88
N GLY A 495 10.57 3.08 26.54
CA GLY A 495 11.61 3.88 25.91
C GLY A 495 12.44 4.64 26.95
N TYR A 496 13.75 4.44 26.91
CA TYR A 496 14.76 5.12 27.71
C TYR A 496 15.55 6.08 26.83
N TYR A 497 15.45 7.37 27.14
CA TYR A 497 15.97 8.44 26.29
C TYR A 497 17.20 9.07 26.94
N PHE A 498 18.34 8.99 26.26
CA PHE A 498 19.60 9.49 26.78
C PHE A 498 20.00 10.77 26.04
N PRO A 499 20.45 11.82 26.75
CA PRO A 499 20.91 13.07 26.14
C PRO A 499 22.36 12.93 25.60
N ASN A 500 22.64 11.83 24.93
CA ASN A 500 23.89 11.47 24.26
C ASN A 500 23.62 10.37 23.21
N GLY A 501 24.53 10.16 22.26
CA GLY A 501 24.37 9.14 21.21
C GLY A 501 24.85 7.73 21.56
N GLU A 502 25.09 7.39 22.82
CA GLU A 502 25.76 6.14 23.24
C GLU A 502 24.98 5.29 24.27
N TRP A 503 23.68 5.54 24.47
CA TRP A 503 22.81 4.80 25.41
C TRP A 503 23.36 4.66 26.83
N GLN A 504 24.10 5.68 27.30
CA GLN A 504 24.83 5.65 28.57
C GLN A 504 24.32 6.70 29.57
N GLY A 505 24.48 6.39 30.86
CA GLY A 505 24.14 7.27 31.97
C GLY A 505 22.69 7.13 32.42
N ASP A 506 22.21 8.13 33.18
CA ASP A 506 20.81 8.17 33.58
C ASP A 506 19.96 8.70 32.40
N PRO A 507 18.85 8.03 32.05
CA PRO A 507 17.93 8.51 31.02
C PRO A 507 17.30 9.84 31.46
N ALA A 508 17.19 10.78 30.53
CA ALA A 508 16.49 12.05 30.74
C ALA A 508 14.96 11.88 30.70
N ILE A 509 14.47 10.90 29.92
CA ILE A 509 13.04 10.57 29.81
C ILE A 509 12.92 9.04 29.84
N VAL A 510 11.94 8.54 30.59
CA VAL A 510 11.51 7.13 30.57
C VAL A 510 10.00 7.14 30.35
N ARG A 511 9.52 6.47 29.30
CA ARG A 511 8.09 6.48 28.94
C ARG A 511 7.67 5.21 28.22
N ASN A 512 6.37 4.90 28.27
CA ASN A 512 5.79 3.85 27.43
C ASN A 512 5.52 4.42 26.03
N ASP A 513 6.26 3.94 25.02
CA ASP A 513 6.07 4.28 23.63
C ASP A 513 5.23 3.21 22.93
N LEU A 514 4.03 3.59 22.50
CA LEU A 514 3.12 2.70 21.78
C LEU A 514 3.72 2.23 20.44
N LEU A 515 4.55 3.07 19.81
CA LEU A 515 5.17 2.81 18.51
C LEU A 515 6.64 3.25 18.51
N ILE A 516 7.47 2.58 17.71
CA ILE A 516 8.84 3.01 17.43
C ILE A 516 8.79 4.02 16.29
N ALA A 517 9.02 5.30 16.60
CA ALA A 517 8.85 6.42 15.68
C ALA A 517 10.01 7.44 15.75
N PRO A 518 10.29 8.18 14.66
CA PRO A 518 11.40 9.14 14.58
C PRO A 518 11.06 10.50 15.23
N ASN A 519 10.76 10.49 16.52
CA ASN A 519 10.38 11.69 17.29
C ASN A 519 11.60 12.52 17.74
N ASN A 520 11.39 13.78 18.17
CA ASN A 520 12.45 14.65 18.76
C ASN A 520 12.27 14.82 20.28
N PRO A 521 12.51 13.77 21.06
CA PRO A 521 12.36 13.82 22.52
C PRO A 521 13.40 14.74 23.17
N LEU A 522 14.57 14.91 22.56
CA LEU A 522 15.76 15.57 23.12
C LEU A 522 16.54 16.32 22.03
N HIS A 523 17.42 17.23 22.43
CA HIS A 523 18.34 17.88 21.50
C HIS A 523 19.44 16.91 21.04
N GLU A 524 19.74 16.92 19.74
CA GLU A 524 20.81 16.13 19.14
C GLU A 524 22.20 16.53 19.69
N PRO A 525 23.10 15.56 19.93
CA PRO A 525 22.92 14.13 19.76
C PRO A 525 22.13 13.49 20.92
N PHE A 526 21.27 12.51 20.61
CA PHE A 526 20.56 11.71 21.60
C PHE A 526 20.47 10.24 21.16
N SER A 527 20.07 9.37 22.07
CA SER A 527 19.86 7.95 21.79
C SER A 527 18.67 7.43 22.58
N ILE A 528 18.03 6.39 22.04
CA ILE A 528 16.84 5.77 22.60
C ILE A 528 17.08 4.26 22.69
N LEU A 529 16.74 3.69 23.83
CA LEU A 529 16.62 2.25 24.04
C LEU A 529 15.15 1.92 24.30
N TRP A 530 14.50 1.17 23.42
CA TRP A 530 13.20 0.58 23.68
C TRP A 530 13.37 -0.85 24.19
N ARG A 531 12.67 -1.20 25.27
CA ARG A 531 12.71 -2.54 25.89
C ARG A 531 11.32 -3.03 26.25
N GLY A 532 11.11 -4.33 26.09
CA GLY A 532 9.89 -5.03 26.51
C GLY A 532 9.82 -6.42 25.88
N LYS A 533 8.60 -6.85 25.55
CA LYS A 533 8.34 -8.12 24.85
C LYS A 533 7.67 -7.89 23.51
N ILE A 534 8.01 -8.74 22.55
CA ILE A 534 7.28 -8.89 21.28
C ILE A 534 6.50 -10.19 21.28
N ALA A 535 5.22 -10.12 20.90
CA ALA A 535 4.38 -11.29 20.73
C ALA A 535 4.55 -11.89 19.34
N VAL A 536 4.94 -13.16 19.29
CA VAL A 536 5.13 -13.97 18.10
C VAL A 536 3.93 -14.91 17.95
N PRO A 537 2.99 -14.62 17.04
CA PRO A 537 1.72 -15.34 16.95
C PRO A 537 1.82 -16.71 16.25
N SER A 538 2.99 -17.05 15.70
CA SER A 538 3.22 -18.33 15.04
C SER A 538 4.70 -18.68 15.04
N SER A 539 5.09 -19.91 15.36
CA SER A 539 6.49 -20.34 15.24
C SER A 539 6.98 -20.26 13.78
N GLY A 540 8.22 -19.80 13.57
CA GLY A 540 8.85 -19.83 12.26
C GLY A 540 10.04 -18.89 12.12
N LEU A 541 10.51 -18.73 10.87
CA LEU A 541 11.60 -17.81 10.54
C LEU A 541 11.04 -16.39 10.33
N TYR A 542 11.41 -15.48 11.22
CA TYR A 542 11.09 -14.06 11.14
C TYR A 542 12.25 -13.29 10.52
N THR A 543 11.94 -12.31 9.68
CA THR A 543 12.92 -11.30 9.25
C THR A 543 12.58 -9.98 9.93
N PHE A 544 13.48 -9.42 10.72
CA PHE A 544 13.35 -8.05 11.24
C PHE A 544 14.17 -7.11 10.38
N SER A 545 13.69 -5.87 10.21
CA SER A 545 14.42 -4.84 9.49
C SER A 545 14.27 -3.49 10.15
N THR A 546 15.31 -2.67 10.12
CA THR A 546 15.22 -1.25 10.49
C THR A 546 15.50 -0.39 9.27
N ARG A 547 14.83 0.76 9.22
CA ARG A 547 15.23 1.89 8.39
C ARG A 547 15.57 3.04 9.31
N SER A 548 16.84 3.42 9.37
CA SER A 548 17.30 4.44 10.32
C SER A 548 18.29 5.45 9.75
N ASP A 549 18.23 6.66 10.29
CA ASP A 549 19.18 7.78 10.16
C ASP A 549 19.34 8.39 11.56
N ASP A 550 20.47 8.27 12.26
CA ASP A 550 21.68 7.52 11.89
C ASP A 550 21.53 6.01 12.22
N GLY A 551 22.13 5.53 13.30
CA GLY A 551 22.34 4.10 13.54
C GLY A 551 21.27 3.43 14.42
N SER A 552 20.97 2.16 14.15
CA SER A 552 20.08 1.35 14.99
C SER A 552 20.51 -0.12 15.15
N PHE A 553 20.05 -0.77 16.22
CA PHE A 553 20.23 -2.20 16.48
C PHE A 553 18.94 -2.83 16.98
N VAL A 554 18.69 -4.10 16.64
CA VAL A 554 17.56 -4.89 17.15
C VAL A 554 18.07 -6.19 17.75
N PHE A 555 17.73 -6.42 19.02
CA PHE A 555 17.98 -7.66 19.73
C PHE A 555 16.66 -8.37 20.01
N ILE A 556 16.64 -9.69 19.82
CA ILE A 556 15.53 -10.56 20.20
C ILE A 556 16.11 -11.69 21.05
N ASP A 557 15.59 -11.91 22.26
CA ASP A 557 16.12 -12.87 23.24
C ASP A 557 17.65 -12.76 23.43
N GLU A 558 18.13 -11.52 23.66
CA GLU A 558 19.56 -11.16 23.79
C GLU A 558 20.42 -11.37 22.53
N GLN A 559 19.85 -11.93 21.45
CA GLN A 559 20.56 -12.15 20.19
C GLN A 559 20.43 -10.91 19.29
N LEU A 560 21.57 -10.38 18.82
CA LEU A 560 21.59 -9.34 17.80
C LEU A 560 21.01 -9.89 16.47
N VAL A 561 19.88 -9.33 16.04
CA VAL A 561 19.19 -9.70 14.79
C VAL A 561 19.49 -8.70 13.69
N VAL A 562 19.37 -7.39 13.98
CA VAL A 562 19.63 -6.33 12.99
C VAL A 562 20.76 -5.44 13.49
N ASP A 563 21.81 -5.30 12.68
CA ASP A 563 22.87 -4.31 12.85
C ASP A 563 22.77 -3.27 11.74
N ASN A 564 22.28 -2.09 12.10
CA ASN A 564 22.23 -0.90 11.27
C ASN A 564 23.02 0.23 11.93
N GLY A 565 24.14 -0.10 12.59
CA GLY A 565 24.92 0.88 13.33
C GLY A 565 25.77 1.80 12.44
N GLY A 566 26.18 2.94 13.00
CA GLY A 566 27.09 3.89 12.37
C GLY A 566 26.51 5.29 12.26
N SER A 567 27.21 6.16 11.53
CA SER A 567 26.67 7.45 11.09
C SER A 567 26.52 7.40 9.57
N HIS A 568 25.27 7.46 9.13
CA HIS A 568 24.85 7.33 7.75
C HIS A 568 23.45 7.93 7.62
N GLY A 569 23.11 8.42 6.43
CA GLY A 569 21.71 8.79 6.15
C GLY A 569 20.79 7.56 6.20
N ALA A 570 19.49 7.78 5.97
CA ALA A 570 18.49 6.71 5.92
C ALA A 570 18.92 5.44 5.15
N GLU A 571 19.12 4.33 5.86
CA GLU A 571 19.46 3.03 5.29
C GLU A 571 18.56 1.92 5.84
N ASP A 572 18.15 1.01 4.95
CA ASP A 572 17.47 -0.24 5.30
C ASP A 572 18.50 -1.36 5.62
N ARG A 573 18.34 -2.02 6.77
CA ARG A 573 19.06 -3.25 7.15
C ARG A 573 18.11 -4.28 7.69
N SER A 574 18.45 -5.55 7.52
CA SER A 574 17.60 -6.67 7.93
C SER A 574 18.41 -7.85 8.46
N GLY A 575 17.78 -8.66 9.29
CA GLY A 575 18.31 -9.93 9.76
C GLY A 575 17.20 -10.90 10.11
N GLN A 576 17.56 -12.17 10.25
CA GLN A 576 16.60 -13.25 10.44
C GLN A 576 16.85 -13.99 11.74
N ILE A 577 15.76 -14.42 12.37
CA ILE A 577 15.79 -15.22 13.58
C ILE A 577 14.64 -16.23 13.56
N GLN A 578 14.91 -17.43 14.06
CA GLN A 578 13.89 -18.45 14.26
C GLN A 578 13.25 -18.20 15.63
N LEU A 579 11.93 -18.03 15.66
CA LEU A 579 11.17 -17.80 16.89
C LEU A 579 10.10 -18.87 17.05
N ASP A 580 9.78 -19.17 18.31
CA ASP A 580 8.65 -20.01 18.67
C ASP A 580 7.41 -19.14 18.88
N GLU A 581 6.21 -19.72 18.78
CA GLU A 581 4.99 -19.02 19.15
C GLU A 581 5.04 -18.67 20.65
N GLY A 582 4.85 -17.39 20.99
CA GLY A 582 4.98 -16.92 22.36
C GLY A 582 5.49 -15.49 22.45
N PHE A 583 5.87 -15.08 23.66
CA PHE A 583 6.47 -13.76 23.89
C PHE A 583 7.98 -13.89 23.97
N HIS A 584 8.67 -13.00 23.27
CA HIS A 584 10.12 -12.92 23.21
C HIS A 584 10.59 -11.57 23.73
N ASP A 585 11.78 -11.52 24.32
CA ASP A 585 12.37 -10.25 24.74
C ASP A 585 12.81 -9.47 23.50
N ILE A 586 12.52 -8.17 23.47
CA ILE A 586 12.95 -7.27 22.39
C ILE A 586 13.65 -6.04 22.97
N GLU A 587 14.81 -5.72 22.39
CA GLU A 587 15.47 -4.43 22.60
C GLU A 587 15.75 -3.77 21.25
N VAL A 588 15.42 -2.49 21.13
CA VAL A 588 15.71 -1.68 19.95
C VAL A 588 16.49 -0.45 20.38
N LEU A 589 17.70 -0.31 19.83
CA LEU A 589 18.59 0.80 20.10
C LEU A 589 18.61 1.70 18.88
N TYR A 590 18.50 3.02 19.08
CA TYR A 590 18.61 4.03 18.03
C TYR A 590 19.46 5.22 18.49
N SER A 591 20.31 5.75 17.60
CA SER A 591 21.15 6.92 17.83
C SER A 591 20.94 7.95 16.72
N GLU A 592 20.69 9.19 17.12
CA GLU A 592 20.63 10.37 16.26
C GLU A 592 21.85 11.25 16.58
N LEU A 593 22.77 11.40 15.61
CA LEU A 593 24.02 12.13 15.78
C LEU A 593 24.00 13.50 15.07
N GLY A 594 23.01 13.73 14.23
CA GLY A 594 22.59 15.01 13.66
C GLY A 594 22.38 14.95 12.16
N GLY A 595 21.32 15.56 11.65
CA GLY A 595 21.05 15.57 10.20
C GLY A 595 19.56 15.45 9.88
N SER A 596 19.24 14.55 8.95
CA SER A 596 17.88 14.03 8.81
C SER A 596 17.68 12.92 9.84
N ARG A 597 16.44 12.65 10.20
CA ARG A 597 16.07 11.63 11.17
C ARG A 597 15.14 10.63 10.53
N GLU A 598 15.37 9.35 10.81
CA GLU A 598 14.47 8.28 10.39
C GLU A 598 14.65 7.11 11.36
N MET A 599 13.55 6.47 11.73
CA MET A 599 13.57 5.26 12.54
C MET A 599 12.23 4.55 12.38
N GLN A 600 12.29 3.35 11.81
CA GLN A 600 11.15 2.46 11.65
C GLN A 600 11.57 1.02 11.87
N LEU A 601 10.77 0.26 12.63
CA LEU A 601 10.95 -1.18 12.83
C LEU A 601 9.96 -1.97 11.98
N TYR A 602 10.48 -2.87 11.16
CA TYR A 602 9.72 -3.78 10.33
C TYR A 602 9.95 -5.22 10.77
N TRP A 603 8.97 -6.06 10.47
CA TRP A 603 9.12 -7.50 10.50
C TRP A 603 8.45 -8.16 9.30
N GLN A 604 8.84 -9.39 9.04
CA GLN A 604 8.23 -10.29 8.07
C GLN A 604 8.02 -11.63 8.77
N PRO A 605 6.79 -11.89 9.25
CA PRO A 605 6.40 -13.19 9.78
C PRO A 605 6.47 -14.31 8.72
N PRO A 606 6.54 -15.58 9.16
CA PRO A 606 6.55 -16.73 8.27
C PRO A 606 5.35 -16.72 7.30
N GLY A 607 5.62 -16.80 5.99
CA GLY A 607 4.57 -16.81 4.97
C GLY A 607 3.90 -15.47 4.68
N GLN A 608 4.30 -14.38 5.34
CA GLN A 608 3.73 -13.04 5.19
C GLN A 608 4.66 -12.08 4.44
N GLY A 609 4.13 -10.90 4.08
CA GLY A 609 4.91 -9.78 3.57
C GLY A 609 5.69 -9.05 4.66
N ARG A 610 6.61 -8.15 4.27
CA ARG A 610 7.27 -7.22 5.18
C ARG A 610 6.32 -6.07 5.53
N GLY A 611 6.19 -5.76 6.82
CA GLY A 611 5.36 -4.66 7.32
C GLY A 611 5.97 -4.05 8.58
N LEU A 612 5.50 -2.88 8.99
CA LEU A 612 5.88 -2.31 10.29
C LEU A 612 5.37 -3.20 11.43
N VAL A 613 6.08 -3.19 12.55
CA VAL A 613 5.61 -3.85 13.77
C VAL A 613 4.52 -2.99 14.41
N ASP A 614 3.31 -3.53 14.50
CA ASP A 614 2.15 -2.86 15.10
C ASP A 614 2.25 -2.89 16.64
N SER A 615 1.76 -1.84 17.32
CA SER A 615 1.79 -1.69 18.78
C SER A 615 1.13 -2.85 19.51
N GLN A 616 0.14 -3.52 18.90
CA GLN A 616 -0.54 -4.67 19.49
C GLN A 616 0.37 -5.89 19.71
N TYR A 617 1.52 -5.96 19.02
CA TYR A 617 2.52 -7.01 19.20
C TYR A 617 3.63 -6.62 20.17
N LEU A 618 3.65 -5.38 20.66
CA LEU A 618 4.66 -4.87 21.58
C LEU A 618 4.05 -4.71 22.97
N PHE A 619 4.78 -5.16 24.00
CA PHE A 619 4.32 -5.15 25.38
C PHE A 619 5.40 -4.57 26.28
N PRO A 620 5.08 -3.60 27.18
CA PRO A 620 6.06 -2.94 28.03
C PRO A 620 6.39 -3.79 29.27
N LEU A 621 6.63 -5.10 29.06
CA LEU A 621 6.92 -6.09 30.09
C LEU A 621 8.43 -6.25 30.26
N GLU A 622 8.97 -5.73 31.36
CA GLU A 622 10.39 -5.89 31.70
C GLU A 622 10.58 -7.06 32.70
N GLY A 623 11.21 -8.16 32.27
CA GLY A 623 11.52 -9.31 33.12
C GLY A 623 11.25 -10.69 32.50
N ALA A 624 11.51 -11.76 33.27
CA ALA A 624 11.54 -13.12 32.75
C ALA A 624 10.17 -13.84 32.63
N GLU A 625 9.13 -13.40 33.34
CA GLU A 625 7.83 -14.10 33.34
C GLU A 625 6.75 -13.29 32.62
N VAL A 626 6.11 -13.92 31.64
CA VAL A 626 4.88 -13.42 31.00
C VAL A 626 3.70 -13.76 31.93
N PRO A 627 2.86 -12.79 32.32
CA PRO A 627 1.70 -13.06 33.16
C PRO A 627 0.74 -14.09 32.56
N ALA A 628 0.16 -14.94 33.41
CA ALA A 628 -0.82 -15.94 32.97
C ALA A 628 -2.10 -15.25 32.46
N GLY A 629 -2.57 -15.64 31.28
CA GLY A 629 -3.80 -15.11 30.67
C GLY A 629 -3.60 -14.02 29.61
N LEU A 630 -2.37 -13.57 29.36
CA LEU A 630 -2.07 -12.84 28.12
C LEU A 630 -2.27 -13.76 26.92
N THR A 631 -3.09 -13.32 25.98
CA THR A 631 -3.30 -14.00 24.70
C THR A 631 -2.42 -13.35 23.66
N LEU A 632 -1.87 -14.17 22.77
CA LEU A 632 -1.14 -13.64 21.62
C LEU A 632 -2.14 -12.89 20.72
N PRO A 633 -1.77 -11.71 20.21
CA PRO A 633 -2.52 -11.09 19.12
C PRO A 633 -2.60 -12.06 17.93
N PRO A 634 -3.65 -11.98 17.09
CA PRO A 634 -3.74 -12.81 15.89
C PRO A 634 -2.52 -12.57 14.97
N PRO A 635 -2.18 -13.48 14.04
CA PRO A 635 -1.13 -13.22 13.06
C PRO A 635 -1.40 -11.94 12.24
N PRO A 636 -0.36 -11.16 11.91
CA PRO A 636 -0.55 -9.92 11.13
C PRO A 636 -1.12 -10.24 9.75
N GLU A 637 -1.89 -9.33 9.17
CA GLU A 637 -2.24 -9.42 7.74
C GLU A 637 -1.32 -8.48 6.94
N ILE A 638 -0.03 -8.82 6.88
CA ILE A 638 0.88 -8.03 6.05
C ILE A 638 0.74 -8.51 4.60
N ALA A 639 0.05 -7.69 3.80
CA ALA A 639 -0.09 -7.90 2.36
C ALA A 639 1.28 -8.22 1.74
N GLN A 640 1.37 -9.36 1.06
CA GLN A 640 2.57 -9.71 0.32
C GLN A 640 2.80 -8.68 -0.78
N LEU A 641 3.81 -7.82 -0.61
CA LEU A 641 4.40 -7.10 -1.73
C LEU A 641 4.85 -8.14 -2.74
N GLN A 642 4.15 -8.24 -3.86
CA GLN A 642 4.49 -9.11 -4.96
C GLN A 642 5.91 -8.75 -5.41
N ARG A 643 6.89 -9.59 -5.08
CA ARG A 643 8.19 -9.54 -5.73
C ARG A 643 7.98 -9.92 -7.19
N GLU A 644 8.25 -8.99 -8.09
CA GLU A 644 8.36 -9.29 -9.52
C GLU A 644 9.35 -10.45 -9.71
N PRO A 645 8.99 -11.51 -10.46
CA PRO A 645 9.95 -12.54 -10.79
C PRO A 645 10.94 -11.99 -11.84
N GLU A 646 12.23 -12.05 -11.51
CA GLU A 646 13.30 -11.92 -12.50
C GLU A 646 13.08 -12.91 -13.65
N GLN A 647 12.91 -12.39 -14.86
CA GLN A 647 12.92 -13.21 -16.06
C GLN A 647 14.34 -13.70 -16.36
N GLY A 648 14.56 -15.01 -16.41
CA GLY A 648 15.78 -15.54 -17.04
C GLY A 648 16.07 -17.03 -16.94
N ALA A 649 15.59 -17.78 -17.94
CA ALA A 649 16.24 -18.94 -18.58
C ALA A 649 16.23 -20.33 -17.91
N GLY A 650 15.64 -21.29 -18.66
CA GLY A 650 16.24 -22.61 -18.88
C GLY A 650 15.63 -23.79 -18.12
N ALA A 651 14.83 -24.60 -18.83
CA ALA A 651 14.27 -25.86 -18.36
C ALA A 651 15.33 -26.92 -18.01
N VAL A 652 15.16 -27.65 -16.89
CA VAL A 652 15.40 -29.10 -16.75
C VAL A 652 14.50 -29.66 -15.63
N ALA A 653 13.83 -30.78 -15.90
CA ALA A 653 12.98 -31.54 -14.96
C ALA A 653 13.78 -32.58 -14.13
N HIS A 654 13.12 -33.09 -13.07
CA HIS A 654 13.49 -34.15 -12.10
C HIS A 654 14.26 -33.64 -10.85
N ASP A 655 13.89 -34.00 -9.62
CA ASP A 655 13.28 -35.23 -9.12
C ASP A 655 12.45 -35.01 -7.83
N ALA A 656 11.52 -35.92 -7.58
CA ALA A 656 10.65 -35.96 -6.40
C ALA A 656 11.42 -36.32 -5.12
N GLY A 657 11.15 -35.61 -4.03
CA GLY A 657 11.67 -35.91 -2.69
C GLY A 657 10.72 -35.47 -1.59
N GLU A 658 9.88 -36.42 -1.17
CA GLU A 658 9.12 -36.54 0.09
C GLU A 658 8.62 -35.27 0.81
N ARG A 659 7.29 -35.05 0.72
CA ARG A 659 6.51 -34.21 1.65
C ARG A 659 6.44 -34.87 3.04
N PRO A 660 6.71 -34.15 4.14
CA PRO A 660 6.28 -34.56 5.47
C PRO A 660 4.77 -34.30 5.67
N GLU A 661 4.18 -35.11 6.53
CA GLU A 661 2.78 -35.53 6.59
C GLU A 661 1.74 -34.45 6.87
N THR A 662 0.57 -34.61 6.23
CA THR A 662 -0.68 -33.87 6.41
C THR A 662 -1.22 -33.97 7.84
N PRO A 663 -1.77 -32.89 8.42
CA PRO A 663 -2.55 -32.96 9.67
C PRO A 663 -3.79 -33.87 9.52
N PRO A 664 -4.40 -34.34 10.62
CA PRO A 664 -5.42 -35.38 10.59
C PRO A 664 -6.67 -34.98 9.79
N ASP A 665 -7.00 -35.80 8.79
CA ASP A 665 -8.16 -35.67 7.89
C ASP A 665 -9.48 -35.94 8.65
N LEU A 666 -10.43 -35.00 8.61
CA LEU A 666 -11.83 -35.25 9.03
C LEU A 666 -12.59 -36.13 8.02
N GLY A 667 -11.95 -36.52 6.90
CA GLY A 667 -12.32 -37.63 6.03
C GLY A 667 -13.53 -37.37 5.13
N ALA A 668 -13.33 -36.69 4.00
CA ALA A 668 -14.35 -36.64 2.96
C ALA A 668 -14.49 -38.02 2.30
N ARG A 669 -15.72 -38.56 2.23
CA ARG A 669 -15.95 -39.83 1.52
C ARG A 669 -15.80 -39.63 0.00
N PRO A 670 -15.34 -40.64 -0.76
CA PRO A 670 -15.36 -40.56 -2.22
C PRO A 670 -16.79 -40.35 -2.74
N ALA A 671 -16.96 -39.50 -3.74
CA ALA A 671 -18.25 -39.36 -4.44
C ALA A 671 -18.64 -40.64 -5.20
N GLY A 672 -17.68 -41.39 -5.76
CA GLY A 672 -17.97 -42.51 -6.66
C GLY A 672 -17.88 -42.10 -8.13
N ASP A 673 -18.31 -42.97 -9.04
CA ASP A 673 -18.16 -42.77 -10.48
C ASP A 673 -19.34 -42.00 -11.08
N PHE A 674 -19.04 -41.05 -11.99
CA PHE A 674 -20.06 -40.27 -12.70
C PHE A 674 -20.34 -40.83 -14.09
N THR A 675 -21.62 -41.06 -14.38
CA THR A 675 -22.08 -41.40 -15.72
C THR A 675 -21.98 -40.20 -16.65
N PRO A 676 -21.33 -40.31 -17.83
CA PRO A 676 -21.38 -39.25 -18.83
C PRO A 676 -22.83 -38.99 -19.29
N LEU A 677 -23.25 -37.73 -19.29
CA LEU A 677 -24.56 -37.29 -19.75
C LEU A 677 -24.41 -36.47 -21.04
N ALA A 678 -25.38 -36.59 -21.93
CA ALA A 678 -25.46 -35.70 -23.09
C ALA A 678 -26.00 -34.33 -22.65
N ALA A 679 -25.38 -33.26 -23.16
CA ALA A 679 -25.83 -31.90 -22.94
C ALA A 679 -25.98 -31.17 -24.28
N GLU A 680 -27.20 -30.72 -24.58
CA GLU A 680 -27.49 -29.94 -25.78
C GLU A 680 -27.23 -28.46 -25.49
N VAL A 681 -26.40 -27.81 -26.31
CA VAL A 681 -26.22 -26.35 -26.27
C VAL A 681 -27.48 -25.70 -26.82
N LEU A 682 -28.17 -24.91 -26.00
CA LEU A 682 -29.32 -24.11 -26.42
C LEU A 682 -28.85 -22.82 -27.11
N TRP A 683 -27.94 -22.11 -26.45
CA TRP A 683 -27.31 -20.89 -26.96
C TRP A 683 -25.99 -20.62 -26.25
N SER A 684 -25.15 -19.78 -26.86
CA SER A 684 -23.92 -19.26 -26.25
C SER A 684 -23.81 -17.75 -26.50
N TYR A 685 -23.29 -17.03 -25.52
CA TYR A 685 -23.02 -15.60 -25.59
C TYR A 685 -21.58 -15.32 -25.16
N GLY A 686 -20.89 -14.42 -25.87
CA GLY A 686 -19.54 -13.99 -25.52
C GLY A 686 -18.43 -14.55 -26.43
N VAL A 687 -17.49 -13.65 -26.73
CA VAL A 687 -16.12 -13.92 -27.17
C VAL A 687 -15.19 -13.00 -26.39
N CYS A 688 -13.90 -13.31 -26.27
CA CYS A 688 -13.00 -12.49 -25.47
C CYS A 688 -12.92 -11.04 -25.97
N GLY A 689 -13.14 -10.08 -25.07
CA GLY A 689 -13.06 -8.63 -25.34
C GLY A 689 -13.97 -7.80 -24.42
N ALA A 690 -14.25 -6.56 -24.80
CA ALA A 690 -14.97 -5.58 -23.98
C ALA A 690 -16.20 -4.94 -24.68
N ASP A 691 -16.39 -5.12 -25.99
CA ASP A 691 -17.56 -4.59 -26.69
C ASP A 691 -18.85 -5.38 -26.37
N ASP A 692 -19.98 -4.94 -26.92
CA ASP A 692 -21.24 -5.70 -26.88
C ASP A 692 -21.07 -7.07 -27.54
N GLY A 693 -21.55 -8.12 -26.88
CA GLY A 693 -21.34 -9.50 -27.33
C GLY A 693 -19.96 -10.07 -26.98
N GLN A 694 -19.10 -9.30 -26.31
CA GLN A 694 -17.80 -9.75 -25.81
C GLN A 694 -17.80 -9.80 -24.27
N LEU A 695 -16.97 -10.67 -23.71
CA LEU A 695 -16.79 -10.84 -22.27
C LEU A 695 -15.30 -10.91 -21.94
N SER A 696 -14.94 -10.59 -20.71
CA SER A 696 -13.60 -10.69 -20.15
C SER A 696 -13.69 -11.34 -18.79
N SER A 697 -13.22 -12.58 -18.67
CA SER A 697 -13.27 -13.37 -17.43
C SER A 697 -14.67 -13.37 -16.78
N PRO A 698 -15.74 -13.80 -17.47
CA PRO A 698 -17.07 -13.90 -16.86
C PRO A 698 -17.02 -14.91 -15.71
N ARG A 699 -17.42 -14.49 -14.50
CA ARG A 699 -17.39 -15.35 -13.31
C ARG A 699 -18.76 -15.68 -12.80
N GLY A 700 -19.54 -14.71 -12.32
CA GLY A 700 -20.89 -14.95 -11.81
C GLY A 700 -21.94 -15.11 -12.91
N VAL A 701 -22.94 -15.96 -12.67
CA VAL A 701 -24.15 -16.04 -13.49
C VAL A 701 -25.38 -16.31 -12.62
N ALA A 702 -26.49 -15.64 -12.89
CA ALA A 702 -27.78 -15.94 -12.26
C ALA A 702 -28.92 -15.88 -13.27
N VAL A 703 -30.03 -16.55 -12.94
CA VAL A 703 -31.24 -16.59 -13.77
C VAL A 703 -32.42 -16.05 -12.95
N ASP A 704 -33.16 -15.10 -13.49
CA ASP A 704 -34.42 -14.65 -12.90
C ASP A 704 -35.49 -15.74 -13.09
N ALA A 705 -35.93 -16.35 -11.98
CA ALA A 705 -36.92 -17.43 -12.01
C ALA A 705 -38.30 -17.02 -12.57
N ARG A 706 -38.59 -15.71 -12.69
CA ARG A 706 -39.88 -15.18 -13.14
C ARG A 706 -39.91 -14.91 -14.64
N THR A 707 -38.80 -14.44 -15.20
CA THR A 707 -38.69 -14.05 -16.62
C THR A 707 -37.84 -15.03 -17.43
N GLY A 708 -36.90 -15.72 -16.80
CA GLY A 708 -35.87 -16.50 -17.46
C GLY A 708 -34.67 -15.68 -17.92
N ASP A 709 -34.62 -14.38 -17.60
CA ASP A 709 -33.48 -13.52 -17.96
C ASP A 709 -32.21 -13.99 -17.24
N VAL A 710 -31.07 -13.87 -17.93
CA VAL A 710 -29.76 -14.28 -17.42
C VAL A 710 -28.90 -13.06 -17.15
N PHE A 711 -28.31 -12.99 -15.97
CA PHE A 711 -27.39 -11.93 -15.57
C PHE A 711 -25.99 -12.51 -15.43
N ILE A 712 -24.99 -11.82 -15.97
CA ILE A 712 -23.60 -12.27 -16.02
C ILE A 712 -22.72 -11.20 -15.36
N ALA A 713 -21.89 -11.62 -14.41
CA ALA A 713 -20.82 -10.80 -13.86
C ALA A 713 -19.62 -10.88 -14.82
N ASP A 714 -19.47 -9.87 -15.67
CA ASP A 714 -18.37 -9.75 -16.63
C ASP A 714 -17.15 -9.12 -15.92
N SER A 715 -16.54 -9.90 -15.03
CA SER A 715 -15.63 -9.41 -13.98
C SER A 715 -14.46 -8.60 -14.52
N GLY A 716 -13.86 -9.03 -15.62
CA GLY A 716 -12.73 -8.34 -16.24
C GLY A 716 -13.09 -7.04 -16.96
N ASN A 717 -14.38 -6.79 -17.21
CA ASN A 717 -14.90 -5.54 -17.76
C ASN A 717 -15.65 -4.71 -16.71
N ALA A 718 -15.68 -5.12 -15.44
CA ALA A 718 -16.33 -4.43 -14.33
C ALA A 718 -17.80 -4.04 -14.61
N ARG A 719 -18.56 -4.94 -15.25
CA ARG A 719 -19.96 -4.69 -15.63
C ARG A 719 -20.83 -5.93 -15.44
N ILE A 720 -22.14 -5.71 -15.42
CA ILE A 720 -23.16 -6.76 -15.48
C ILE A 720 -23.80 -6.76 -16.87
N VAL A 721 -23.93 -7.94 -17.46
CA VAL A 721 -24.61 -8.17 -18.74
C VAL A 721 -25.92 -8.88 -18.49
N ARG A 722 -27.02 -8.38 -19.07
CA ARG A 722 -28.34 -9.01 -18.99
C ARG A 722 -28.77 -9.55 -20.36
N LEU A 723 -29.14 -10.82 -20.40
CA LEU A 723 -29.68 -11.51 -21.56
C LEU A 723 -31.12 -11.95 -21.30
N ASP A 724 -31.91 -12.12 -22.36
CA ASP A 724 -33.18 -12.82 -22.27
C ASP A 724 -32.99 -14.35 -22.19
N ALA A 725 -34.08 -15.08 -21.98
CA ALA A 725 -34.06 -16.55 -21.89
C ALA A 725 -33.54 -17.26 -23.15
N ASP A 726 -33.58 -16.59 -24.31
CA ASP A 726 -33.11 -17.09 -25.60
C ASP A 726 -31.65 -16.71 -25.89
N GLY A 727 -30.98 -15.99 -24.97
CA GLY A 727 -29.58 -15.58 -25.06
C GLY A 727 -29.33 -14.27 -25.81
N ASN A 728 -30.38 -13.47 -26.08
CA ASN A 728 -30.22 -12.15 -26.72
C ASN A 728 -29.87 -11.07 -25.69
N LEU A 729 -28.98 -10.15 -26.07
CA LEU A 729 -28.58 -9.02 -25.21
C LEU A 729 -29.76 -8.06 -24.98
N LEU A 730 -30.12 -7.86 -23.71
CA LEU A 730 -31.10 -6.86 -23.28
C LEU A 730 -30.43 -5.55 -22.87
N GLY A 731 -29.24 -5.64 -22.25
CA GLY A 731 -28.45 -4.46 -21.87
C GLY A 731 -27.26 -4.79 -20.98
N THR A 732 -26.44 -3.77 -20.73
CA THR A 732 -25.29 -3.84 -19.82
C THR A 732 -25.28 -2.62 -18.91
N TRP A 733 -24.77 -2.79 -17.69
CA TRP A 733 -24.65 -1.70 -16.72
C TRP A 733 -23.49 -1.95 -15.76
N GLY A 734 -23.03 -0.90 -15.09
CA GLY A 734 -21.81 -0.92 -14.26
C GLY A 734 -20.57 -0.49 -15.04
N GLU A 735 -19.62 0.11 -14.32
CA GLU A 735 -18.33 0.55 -14.82
C GLU A 735 -17.24 0.35 -13.75
N ALA A 736 -15.97 0.42 -14.17
CA ALA A 736 -14.84 0.26 -13.28
C ALA A 736 -14.73 1.43 -12.27
N GLY A 737 -14.68 1.11 -10.97
CA GLY A 737 -14.50 2.10 -9.92
C GLY A 737 -14.94 1.63 -8.54
N GLU A 738 -14.67 2.45 -7.53
CA GLU A 738 -14.98 2.13 -6.12
C GLU A 738 -16.28 2.79 -5.63
N GLY A 739 -16.94 3.61 -6.47
CA GLY A 739 -18.20 4.29 -6.13
C GLY A 739 -19.41 3.36 -6.03
N LEU A 740 -20.50 3.86 -5.44
CA LEU A 740 -21.82 3.20 -5.54
C LEU A 740 -22.21 3.13 -7.02
N ASP A 741 -22.74 1.99 -7.47
CA ASP A 741 -23.02 1.66 -8.88
C ASP A 741 -21.82 1.27 -9.77
N GLN A 742 -20.60 1.33 -9.21
CA GLN A 742 -19.37 0.91 -9.85
C GLN A 742 -18.85 -0.40 -9.25
N PHE A 743 -18.00 -1.09 -10.03
CA PHE A 743 -17.40 -2.37 -9.66
C PHE A 743 -15.88 -2.35 -9.84
N ILE A 744 -15.15 -3.07 -8.99
CA ILE A 744 -13.73 -3.37 -9.16
C ILE A 744 -13.56 -4.80 -9.68
N GLU A 745 -14.20 -5.77 -9.02
CA GLU A 745 -14.22 -7.16 -9.44
C GLU A 745 -15.59 -7.79 -9.07
N PRO A 746 -16.64 -7.59 -9.90
CA PRO A 746 -17.93 -8.22 -9.65
C PRO A 746 -17.77 -9.73 -9.86
N ALA A 747 -17.64 -10.47 -8.76
CA ALA A 747 -17.24 -11.88 -8.77
C ALA A 747 -18.44 -12.81 -8.89
N ASP A 748 -19.56 -12.45 -8.26
CA ASP A 748 -20.79 -13.21 -8.34
C ASP A 748 -22.03 -12.32 -8.22
N LEU A 749 -23.20 -12.86 -8.57
CA LEU A 749 -24.47 -12.16 -8.43
C LEU A 749 -25.64 -13.13 -8.26
N VAL A 750 -26.71 -12.66 -7.63
CA VAL A 750 -27.98 -13.38 -7.50
C VAL A 750 -29.16 -12.49 -7.87
N VAL A 751 -30.28 -13.12 -8.26
CA VAL A 751 -31.55 -12.42 -8.49
C VAL A 751 -32.48 -12.67 -7.31
N GLU A 752 -32.94 -11.60 -6.68
CA GLU A 752 -33.85 -11.64 -5.54
C GLU A 752 -35.30 -11.97 -5.98
N PRO A 753 -36.16 -12.48 -5.08
CA PRO A 753 -37.54 -12.86 -5.43
C PRO A 753 -38.40 -11.72 -6.01
N ASP A 754 -38.09 -10.47 -5.66
CA ASP A 754 -38.73 -9.26 -6.19
C ASP A 754 -38.12 -8.78 -7.52
N GLY A 755 -37.00 -9.37 -7.95
CA GLY A 755 -36.33 -9.08 -9.20
C GLY A 755 -35.15 -8.14 -9.14
N SER A 756 -34.75 -7.68 -7.96
CA SER A 756 -33.48 -6.96 -7.85
C SER A 756 -32.30 -7.91 -8.04
N VAL A 757 -31.19 -7.35 -8.49
CA VAL A 757 -29.94 -8.06 -8.70
C VAL A 757 -29.00 -7.64 -7.59
N LEU A 758 -28.52 -8.62 -6.82
CA LEU A 758 -27.51 -8.40 -5.79
C LEU A 758 -26.16 -8.87 -6.33
N VAL A 759 -25.20 -7.96 -6.40
CA VAL A 759 -23.86 -8.21 -6.95
C VAL A 759 -22.85 -8.22 -5.81
N LEU A 760 -22.04 -9.27 -5.76
CA LEU A 760 -20.89 -9.41 -4.87
C LEU A 760 -19.63 -8.90 -5.58
N ASP A 761 -19.03 -7.84 -5.07
CA ASP A 761 -17.74 -7.35 -5.54
C ASP A 761 -16.62 -7.86 -4.64
N ALA A 762 -15.74 -8.69 -5.18
CA ALA A 762 -14.70 -9.37 -4.42
C ALA A 762 -13.57 -8.44 -3.98
N MET A 763 -13.25 -7.42 -4.78
CA MET A 763 -12.17 -6.47 -4.47
C MET A 763 -12.68 -5.27 -3.68
N ALA A 764 -13.89 -4.78 -4.00
CA ALA A 764 -14.54 -3.76 -3.18
C ALA A 764 -15.13 -4.32 -1.87
N GLN A 765 -15.08 -5.65 -1.68
CA GLN A 765 -15.47 -6.37 -0.46
C GLN A 765 -16.88 -6.01 0.03
N ARG A 766 -17.82 -5.86 -0.89
CA ARG A 766 -19.19 -5.39 -0.59
C ARG A 766 -20.23 -6.07 -1.47
N LEU A 767 -21.48 -6.02 -1.02
CA LEU A 767 -22.64 -6.38 -1.82
C LEU A 767 -23.40 -5.12 -2.23
N GLN A 768 -23.80 -5.05 -3.50
CA GLN A 768 -24.57 -3.94 -4.04
C GLN A 768 -25.85 -4.46 -4.71
N ARG A 769 -26.99 -3.88 -4.34
CA ARG A 769 -28.33 -4.23 -4.83
C ARG A 769 -28.75 -3.25 -5.91
N PHE A 770 -29.31 -3.78 -6.99
CA PHE A 770 -29.75 -3.02 -8.17
C PHE A 770 -31.14 -3.46 -8.62
N THR A 771 -31.84 -2.62 -9.39
CA THR A 771 -32.96 -3.09 -10.19
C THR A 771 -32.48 -4.00 -11.33
N ALA A 772 -33.38 -4.76 -11.94
CA ALA A 772 -33.06 -5.58 -13.13
C ALA A 772 -32.50 -4.77 -14.32
N ASP A 773 -32.73 -3.45 -14.34
CA ASP A 773 -32.23 -2.55 -15.39
C ASP A 773 -30.94 -1.80 -14.96
N GLY A 774 -30.35 -2.16 -13.81
CA GLY A 774 -29.05 -1.64 -13.36
C GLY A 774 -29.08 -0.35 -12.56
N GLN A 775 -30.23 0.05 -12.03
CA GLN A 775 -30.29 1.22 -11.13
C GLN A 775 -29.91 0.80 -9.70
N PHE A 776 -28.94 1.49 -9.11
CA PHE A 776 -28.51 1.23 -7.73
C PHE A 776 -29.64 1.44 -6.72
N LEU A 777 -29.78 0.52 -5.77
CA LEU A 777 -30.78 0.54 -4.70
C LEU A 777 -30.14 0.65 -3.32
N ALA A 778 -29.14 -0.19 -3.03
CA ALA A 778 -28.50 -0.24 -1.71
C ALA A 778 -27.11 -0.88 -1.78
N SER A 779 -26.28 -0.61 -0.78
CA SER A 779 -24.99 -1.29 -0.57
C SER A 779 -24.88 -1.71 0.89
N PHE A 780 -24.31 -2.88 1.14
CA PHE A 780 -24.09 -3.41 2.49
C PHE A 780 -22.92 -4.41 2.50
N GLY A 781 -22.54 -4.88 3.67
CA GLY A 781 -21.48 -5.88 3.85
C GLY A 781 -20.10 -5.32 4.18
N SER A 782 -19.91 -3.99 4.23
CA SER A 782 -18.66 -3.37 4.68
C SER A 782 -18.34 -3.66 6.15
N ASP A 783 -19.38 -3.85 6.96
CA ASP A 783 -19.34 -4.26 8.36
C ASP A 783 -19.08 -5.76 8.55
N LEU A 784 -19.23 -6.57 7.49
CA LEU A 784 -18.99 -8.02 7.52
C LEU A 784 -17.50 -8.38 7.38
N THR A 785 -16.63 -7.39 7.13
CA THR A 785 -15.18 -7.57 6.95
C THR A 785 -14.84 -8.69 5.96
N LEU A 786 -15.55 -8.73 4.83
CA LEU A 786 -15.35 -9.74 3.80
C LEU A 786 -13.91 -9.68 3.28
N TYR A 787 -13.27 -10.83 3.10
CA TYR A 787 -11.92 -10.94 2.57
C TYR A 787 -11.90 -11.80 1.31
N ARG A 788 -11.91 -11.13 0.15
CA ARG A 788 -11.94 -11.74 -1.19
C ARG A 788 -13.10 -12.76 -1.35
N PRO A 789 -14.35 -12.37 -1.06
CA PRO A 789 -15.49 -13.26 -1.21
C PRO A 789 -15.70 -13.62 -2.69
N ARG A 790 -16.07 -14.86 -2.99
CA ARG A 790 -16.18 -15.35 -4.38
C ARG A 790 -17.56 -15.85 -4.79
N GLY A 791 -18.34 -16.35 -3.84
CA GLY A 791 -19.65 -16.93 -4.13
C GLY A 791 -20.76 -16.26 -3.35
N LEU A 792 -21.91 -16.11 -4.00
CA LEU A 792 -23.13 -15.54 -3.44
C LEU A 792 -24.32 -16.43 -3.80
N ALA A 793 -25.06 -16.86 -2.79
CA ALA A 793 -26.28 -17.64 -2.98
C ALA A 793 -27.47 -17.00 -2.29
N ILE A 794 -28.67 -17.28 -2.82
CA ILE A 794 -29.94 -16.86 -2.25
C ILE A 794 -30.93 -18.01 -2.25
N ASP A 795 -31.75 -18.10 -1.21
CA ASP A 795 -32.88 -19.03 -1.14
C ASP A 795 -34.22 -18.37 -1.54
N PRO A 796 -35.30 -19.14 -1.74
CA PRO A 796 -36.61 -18.56 -2.08
C PRO A 796 -37.22 -17.63 -1.00
N ALA A 797 -36.72 -17.65 0.23
CA ALA A 797 -37.12 -16.76 1.31
C ALA A 797 -36.29 -15.47 1.34
N GLY A 798 -35.28 -15.33 0.47
CA GLY A 798 -34.38 -14.18 0.37
C GLY A 798 -33.17 -14.26 1.30
N GLN A 799 -32.95 -15.38 1.98
CA GLN A 799 -31.77 -15.57 2.83
C GLN A 799 -30.54 -15.74 1.96
N LEU A 800 -29.45 -15.10 2.36
CA LEU A 800 -28.20 -15.08 1.60
C LEU A 800 -27.15 -15.98 2.24
N ALA A 801 -26.29 -16.58 1.42
CA ALA A 801 -25.04 -17.17 1.85
C ALA A 801 -23.89 -16.59 1.03
N VAL A 802 -22.83 -16.14 1.71
CA VAL A 802 -21.62 -15.59 1.10
C VAL A 802 -20.46 -16.52 1.39
N ALA A 803 -19.80 -17.00 0.34
CA ALA A 803 -18.51 -17.68 0.46
C ALA A 803 -17.41 -16.62 0.58
N ASP A 804 -17.04 -16.32 1.83
CA ASP A 804 -15.96 -15.40 2.16
C ASP A 804 -14.62 -16.16 2.08
N THR A 805 -14.16 -16.36 0.84
CA THR A 805 -13.12 -17.31 0.48
C THR A 805 -11.80 -17.08 1.19
N GLY A 806 -11.31 -15.84 1.20
CA GLY A 806 -10.09 -15.48 1.91
C GLY A 806 -10.30 -15.49 3.42
N GLY A 807 -11.50 -15.13 3.90
CA GLY A 807 -11.88 -15.23 5.31
C GLY A 807 -12.09 -16.67 5.79
N VAL A 808 -12.00 -17.64 4.87
CA VAL A 808 -12.09 -19.08 5.12
C VAL A 808 -13.39 -19.46 5.84
N ARG A 809 -14.49 -18.81 5.45
CA ARG A 809 -15.79 -18.92 6.13
C ARG A 809 -16.97 -18.78 5.16
N ILE A 810 -18.12 -19.30 5.57
CA ILE A 810 -19.42 -19.03 4.96
C ILE A 810 -20.22 -18.15 5.91
N LEU A 811 -20.71 -17.01 5.41
CA LEU A 811 -21.59 -16.11 6.15
C LEU A 811 -23.03 -16.33 5.67
N ARG A 812 -23.98 -16.52 6.59
CA ARG A 812 -25.41 -16.49 6.30
C ARG A 812 -25.98 -15.15 6.70
N LEU A 813 -26.63 -14.47 5.77
CA LEU A 813 -27.21 -13.15 5.98
C LEU A 813 -28.72 -13.18 5.78
N ASP A 814 -29.43 -12.29 6.47
CA ASP A 814 -30.83 -12.04 6.17
C ASP A 814 -30.99 -11.24 4.86
N PRO A 815 -32.22 -11.09 4.33
CA PRO A 815 -32.44 -10.31 3.11
C PRO A 815 -32.02 -8.82 3.23
N ALA A 816 -31.84 -8.29 4.44
CA ALA A 816 -31.36 -6.93 4.64
C ALA A 816 -29.83 -6.83 4.63
N GLY A 817 -29.12 -7.96 4.57
CA GLY A 817 -27.65 -8.02 4.60
C GLY A 817 -27.06 -8.19 6.00
N THR A 818 -27.89 -8.41 7.02
CA THR A 818 -27.45 -8.58 8.41
C THR A 818 -26.95 -10.00 8.65
N LEU A 819 -25.81 -10.15 9.31
CA LEU A 819 -25.25 -11.46 9.67
C LEU A 819 -26.17 -12.23 10.61
N LEU A 820 -26.60 -13.42 10.19
CA LEU A 820 -27.38 -14.36 10.99
C LEU A 820 -26.51 -15.42 11.66
N SER A 821 -25.54 -15.96 10.92
CA SER A 821 -24.62 -16.97 11.42
C SER A 821 -23.39 -17.10 10.53
N GLN A 822 -22.32 -17.66 11.09
CA GLN A 822 -21.07 -17.93 10.39
C GLN A 822 -20.70 -19.40 10.58
N LEU A 823 -20.12 -20.00 9.53
CA LEU A 823 -19.47 -21.30 9.57
C LEU A 823 -18.03 -21.14 9.08
N GLY A 824 -17.06 -21.78 9.74
CA GLY A 824 -15.65 -21.58 9.42
C GLY A 824 -15.05 -20.33 10.08
N GLY A 825 -13.87 -19.92 9.59
CA GLY A 825 -13.07 -18.81 10.11
C GLY A 825 -11.67 -19.25 10.55
N PRO A 826 -10.81 -18.30 10.99
CA PRO A 826 -9.41 -18.57 11.33
C PRO A 826 -9.22 -19.67 12.39
N GLU A 827 -10.16 -19.81 13.31
CA GLU A 827 -10.12 -20.79 14.41
C GLU A 827 -10.92 -22.08 14.14
N SER A 828 -11.56 -22.24 12.96
CA SER A 828 -12.43 -23.38 12.66
C SER A 828 -11.84 -24.29 11.59
N ASP A 829 -11.88 -25.62 11.80
CA ASP A 829 -11.45 -26.62 10.81
C ASP A 829 -12.44 -26.79 9.63
N LEU A 830 -13.62 -26.14 9.70
CA LEU A 830 -14.58 -26.11 8.61
C LEU A 830 -14.22 -24.99 7.63
N ALA A 831 -14.44 -25.24 6.33
CA ALA A 831 -14.12 -24.31 5.24
C ALA A 831 -12.62 -24.00 5.05
N LYS A 832 -11.70 -24.67 5.76
CA LYS A 832 -10.23 -24.48 5.63
C LYS A 832 -9.67 -24.61 4.22
N GLY A 833 -10.35 -25.34 3.33
CA GLY A 833 -9.96 -25.48 1.93
C GLY A 833 -10.30 -24.30 1.02
N GLN A 834 -10.58 -23.13 1.60
CA GLN A 834 -11.03 -21.89 0.97
C GLN A 834 -12.34 -22.08 0.17
N PRO A 835 -13.50 -21.78 0.77
CA PRO A 835 -14.78 -22.00 0.12
C PRO A 835 -14.93 -21.01 -1.05
N THR A 836 -15.14 -21.51 -2.25
CA THR A 836 -15.29 -20.65 -3.45
C THR A 836 -16.74 -20.33 -3.74
N ASP A 837 -17.67 -21.17 -3.30
CA ASP A 837 -19.09 -20.93 -3.47
C ASP A 837 -19.98 -21.69 -2.47
N ALA A 838 -21.23 -21.27 -2.36
CA ALA A 838 -22.26 -21.87 -1.54
C ALA A 838 -23.59 -22.02 -2.30
N ALA A 839 -24.48 -22.91 -1.85
CA ALA A 839 -25.87 -22.92 -2.27
C ALA A 839 -26.79 -23.27 -1.11
N LEU A 840 -28.02 -22.76 -1.19
CA LEU A 840 -29.07 -23.00 -0.21
C LEU A 840 -30.20 -23.80 -0.85
N SER A 841 -30.60 -24.90 -0.20
CA SER A 841 -31.81 -25.63 -0.59
C SER A 841 -33.06 -24.92 -0.05
N PRO A 842 -34.25 -25.15 -0.64
CA PRO A 842 -35.52 -24.66 -0.09
C PRO A 842 -35.83 -25.17 1.33
N GLY A 843 -35.19 -26.26 1.76
CA GLY A 843 -35.31 -26.82 3.11
C GLY A 843 -34.42 -26.16 4.16
N GLY A 844 -33.55 -25.22 3.77
CA GLY A 844 -32.61 -24.54 4.65
C GLY A 844 -31.26 -25.23 4.82
N ASP A 845 -31.01 -26.34 4.09
CA ASP A 845 -29.69 -26.96 4.04
C ASP A 845 -28.71 -26.08 3.26
N LEU A 846 -27.49 -25.95 3.79
CA LEU A 846 -26.38 -25.22 3.17
C LEU A 846 -25.39 -26.21 2.56
N TYR A 847 -24.98 -25.93 1.34
CA TYR A 847 -23.90 -26.62 0.64
C TYR A 847 -22.79 -25.62 0.34
N PHE A 848 -21.53 -26.03 0.45
CA PHE A 848 -20.40 -25.21 -0.01
C PHE A 848 -19.30 -26.08 -0.62
N VAL A 849 -18.55 -25.51 -1.56
CA VAL A 849 -17.42 -26.18 -2.24
C VAL A 849 -16.11 -25.48 -1.91
N GLU A 850 -15.07 -26.27 -1.67
CA GLU A 850 -13.73 -25.81 -1.29
C GLU A 850 -12.72 -26.16 -2.39
N ALA A 851 -12.02 -25.15 -2.92
CA ALA A 851 -11.14 -25.32 -4.07
C ALA A 851 -9.85 -26.09 -3.76
N GLU A 852 -9.24 -25.83 -2.60
CA GLU A 852 -7.94 -26.43 -2.25
C GLU A 852 -8.07 -27.89 -1.80
N THR A 853 -9.17 -28.22 -1.11
CA THR A 853 -9.44 -29.57 -0.61
C THR A 853 -10.22 -30.42 -1.60
N ALA A 854 -10.84 -29.83 -2.64
CA ALA A 854 -11.69 -30.52 -3.60
C ALA A 854 -12.89 -31.21 -2.91
N THR A 855 -13.50 -30.53 -1.96
CA THR A 855 -14.60 -31.08 -1.13
C THR A 855 -15.87 -30.30 -1.30
N VAL A 856 -17.00 -31.03 -1.32
CA VAL A 856 -18.33 -30.46 -1.13
C VAL A 856 -18.79 -30.82 0.27
N THR A 857 -19.23 -29.82 1.02
CA THR A 857 -19.73 -29.97 2.38
C THR A 857 -21.22 -29.64 2.43
N LEU A 858 -22.01 -30.52 3.03
CA LEU A 858 -23.40 -30.30 3.42
C LEU A 858 -23.47 -29.98 4.91
N VAL A 859 -24.16 -28.90 5.25
CA VAL A 859 -24.63 -28.58 6.60
C VAL A 859 -26.15 -28.55 6.55
N ALA A 860 -26.78 -29.62 7.01
CA ALA A 860 -28.23 -29.75 7.03
C ALA A 860 -28.86 -28.79 8.05
N ALA A 861 -30.12 -28.42 7.82
CA ALA A 861 -30.86 -27.50 8.68
C ALA A 861 -31.01 -27.97 10.14
N ASP A 862 -30.90 -29.28 10.38
CA ASP A 862 -30.90 -29.90 11.72
C ASP A 862 -29.51 -29.92 12.39
N GLY A 863 -28.48 -29.36 11.73
CA GLY A 863 -27.09 -29.31 12.20
C GLY A 863 -26.24 -30.52 11.83
N ARG A 864 -26.79 -31.53 11.13
CA ARG A 864 -26.02 -32.67 10.65
C ARG A 864 -25.09 -32.23 9.50
N MET A 865 -23.84 -32.70 9.55
CA MET A 865 -22.86 -32.44 8.49
C MET A 865 -22.49 -33.72 7.73
N ASP A 866 -22.22 -33.59 6.43
CA ASP A 866 -21.64 -34.63 5.57
C ASP A 866 -20.66 -33.99 4.57
N ARG A 867 -19.63 -34.72 4.15
CA ARG A 867 -18.56 -34.23 3.25
C ARG A 867 -18.17 -35.31 2.26
N TRP A 868 -18.07 -34.95 0.98
CA TRP A 868 -17.60 -35.86 -0.06
C TRP A 868 -16.64 -35.18 -1.03
N THR A 869 -15.83 -35.98 -1.71
CA THR A 869 -14.94 -35.51 -2.78
C THR A 869 -15.77 -34.93 -3.92
N GLY A 870 -15.48 -33.69 -4.32
CA GLY A 870 -16.19 -32.99 -5.39
C GLY A 870 -15.34 -32.81 -6.65
N PRO A 871 -15.18 -31.57 -7.14
CA PRO A 871 -14.39 -31.26 -8.34
C PRO A 871 -12.89 -31.50 -8.12
N ALA A 872 -12.07 -31.39 -9.17
CA ALA A 872 -10.62 -31.40 -9.01
C ALA A 872 -10.16 -30.14 -8.25
N ARG A 873 -9.00 -30.25 -7.57
CA ARG A 873 -8.42 -29.11 -6.85
C ARG A 873 -8.10 -27.99 -7.83
N ALA A 874 -8.50 -26.77 -7.49
CA ALA A 874 -8.40 -25.59 -8.36
C ALA A 874 -7.87 -24.38 -7.58
N SER A 875 -7.64 -23.26 -8.29
CA SER A 875 -7.42 -21.97 -7.63
C SER A 875 -8.73 -21.40 -7.09
N THR A 876 -8.66 -20.36 -6.25
CA THR A 876 -9.86 -19.68 -5.73
C THR A 876 -10.37 -18.54 -6.60
N ILE A 877 -9.64 -18.16 -7.64
CA ILE A 877 -10.04 -17.09 -8.57
C ILE A 877 -10.92 -17.65 -9.69
N ASP A 878 -10.53 -18.79 -10.26
CA ASP A 878 -11.30 -19.57 -11.22
C ASP A 878 -11.70 -20.91 -10.58
N GLY A 879 -12.26 -20.82 -9.38
CA GLY A 879 -12.60 -21.98 -8.56
C GLY A 879 -13.92 -22.63 -8.94
N PRO A 880 -14.23 -23.80 -8.37
CA PRO A 880 -15.51 -24.44 -8.53
C PRO A 880 -16.63 -23.65 -7.84
N HIS A 881 -17.81 -23.66 -8.44
CA HIS A 881 -19.04 -23.09 -7.93
C HIS A 881 -20.14 -24.14 -7.93
N LEU A 882 -21.25 -23.89 -7.24
CA LEU A 882 -22.35 -24.83 -7.18
C LEU A 882 -23.73 -24.17 -7.18
N ALA A 883 -24.68 -24.85 -7.80
CA ALA A 883 -26.08 -24.42 -7.81
C ALA A 883 -27.01 -25.54 -7.34
N TRP A 884 -28.03 -25.14 -6.59
CA TRP A 884 -29.16 -26.01 -6.27
C TRP A 884 -30.07 -26.19 -7.50
N LEU A 885 -30.41 -27.43 -7.83
CA LEU A 885 -31.28 -27.74 -8.95
C LEU A 885 -32.76 -27.70 -8.55
N PRO A 886 -33.66 -27.14 -9.37
CA PRO A 886 -35.11 -27.10 -9.09
C PRO A 886 -35.72 -28.48 -8.88
N ALA A 887 -35.22 -29.50 -9.57
CA ALA A 887 -35.65 -30.90 -9.42
C ALA A 887 -35.08 -31.59 -8.16
N GLY A 888 -34.24 -30.88 -7.39
CA GLY A 888 -33.44 -31.40 -6.28
C GLY A 888 -32.07 -31.88 -6.73
N GLY A 889 -31.05 -31.66 -5.89
CA GLY A 889 -29.66 -32.01 -6.16
C GLY A 889 -28.79 -30.79 -6.44
N LEU A 890 -27.53 -31.04 -6.79
CA LEU A 890 -26.51 -30.00 -7.00
C LEU A 890 -25.86 -30.16 -8.37
N ALA A 891 -25.63 -29.04 -9.05
CA ALA A 891 -24.62 -28.95 -10.10
C ALA A 891 -23.38 -28.28 -9.51
N VAL A 892 -22.20 -28.85 -9.74
CA VAL A 892 -20.91 -28.32 -9.27
C VAL A 892 -19.98 -28.21 -10.47
N THR A 893 -19.43 -27.03 -10.72
CA THR A 893 -18.42 -26.87 -11.77
C THR A 893 -17.10 -27.50 -11.35
N ASP A 894 -16.40 -28.09 -12.31
CA ASP A 894 -15.06 -28.64 -12.16
C ASP A 894 -14.15 -27.96 -13.19
N PRO A 895 -13.59 -26.77 -12.86
CA PRO A 895 -12.84 -25.95 -13.80
C PRO A 895 -11.66 -26.70 -14.41
N GLU A 896 -10.88 -27.41 -13.58
CA GLU A 896 -9.70 -28.16 -14.00
C GLU A 896 -10.07 -29.48 -14.69
N GLY A 897 -11.21 -30.07 -14.34
CA GLY A 897 -11.78 -31.21 -15.06
C GLY A 897 -12.54 -30.86 -16.34
N GLN A 898 -12.69 -29.57 -16.66
CA GLN A 898 -13.42 -29.05 -17.82
C GLN A 898 -14.84 -29.59 -17.97
N ARG A 899 -15.55 -29.69 -16.85
CA ARG A 899 -16.86 -30.35 -16.77
C ARG A 899 -17.73 -29.79 -15.66
N VAL A 900 -18.98 -30.25 -15.62
CA VAL A 900 -19.91 -30.07 -14.52
C VAL A 900 -20.32 -31.43 -13.97
N LEU A 901 -20.32 -31.54 -12.65
CA LEU A 901 -20.66 -32.73 -11.88
C LEU A 901 -22.06 -32.55 -11.27
N LEU A 902 -22.92 -33.55 -11.43
CA LEU A 902 -24.26 -33.56 -10.87
C LEU A 902 -24.35 -34.53 -9.70
N PHE A 903 -24.91 -34.07 -8.59
CA PHE A 903 -25.10 -34.83 -7.37
C PHE A 903 -26.56 -34.86 -6.93
N THR A 904 -26.97 -35.93 -6.26
CA THR A 904 -28.17 -35.93 -5.41
C THR A 904 -27.95 -35.03 -4.18
N PRO A 905 -29.02 -34.64 -3.44
CA PRO A 905 -28.87 -33.82 -2.23
C PRO A 905 -27.94 -34.43 -1.16
N ASP A 906 -27.88 -35.75 -1.08
CA ASP A 906 -26.99 -36.49 -0.19
C ASP A 906 -25.62 -36.81 -0.81
N GLY A 907 -25.21 -36.13 -1.89
CA GLY A 907 -23.87 -36.25 -2.44
C GLY A 907 -23.57 -37.57 -3.14
N GLN A 908 -24.58 -38.24 -3.70
CA GLN A 908 -24.38 -39.37 -4.61
C GLN A 908 -24.22 -38.86 -6.05
N PRO A 909 -23.33 -39.45 -6.85
CA PRO A 909 -23.05 -38.99 -8.21
C PRO A 909 -24.23 -39.37 -9.11
N VAL A 910 -24.76 -38.39 -9.85
CA VAL A 910 -25.83 -38.57 -10.83
C VAL A 910 -25.23 -38.69 -12.23
N GLY A 911 -24.36 -37.75 -12.60
CA GLY A 911 -23.68 -37.76 -13.89
C GLY A 911 -22.79 -36.53 -14.11
N GLN A 912 -22.14 -36.47 -15.26
CA GLN A 912 -21.21 -35.40 -15.63
C GLN A 912 -21.32 -35.06 -17.12
N PHE A 913 -21.06 -33.81 -17.50
CA PHE A 913 -20.96 -33.37 -18.89
C PHE A 913 -19.96 -32.20 -19.04
N GLY A 914 -19.40 -31.97 -20.22
CA GLY A 914 -18.56 -30.78 -20.47
C GLY A 914 -17.48 -30.90 -21.54
N THR A 915 -16.67 -31.96 -21.50
CA THR A 915 -15.51 -32.11 -22.41
C THR A 915 -15.93 -32.24 -23.88
N GLU A 916 -17.01 -32.97 -24.15
CA GLU A 916 -17.63 -33.06 -25.49
C GLU A 916 -18.42 -31.79 -25.86
N ALA A 917 -18.79 -30.99 -24.85
CA ALA A 917 -19.57 -29.77 -24.97
C ALA A 917 -18.70 -28.50 -25.15
N GLY A 918 -17.36 -28.65 -25.11
CA GLY A 918 -16.41 -27.58 -25.41
C GLY A 918 -16.14 -26.61 -24.25
N LEU A 919 -16.36 -27.02 -23.00
CA LEU A 919 -15.97 -26.25 -21.82
C LEU A 919 -14.44 -26.24 -21.68
N ALA A 920 -13.86 -25.08 -21.37
CA ALA A 920 -12.43 -24.85 -21.15
C ALA A 920 -12.11 -24.63 -19.68
N LYS A 921 -12.81 -23.68 -19.03
CA LYS A 921 -12.69 -23.42 -17.59
C LYS A 921 -14.04 -22.98 -17.00
N PRO A 922 -14.97 -23.91 -16.79
CA PRO A 922 -16.28 -23.60 -16.22
C PRO A 922 -16.13 -23.19 -14.77
N VAL A 923 -16.42 -21.93 -14.43
CA VAL A 923 -16.23 -21.38 -13.09
C VAL A 923 -17.52 -21.15 -12.33
N CYS A 924 -18.66 -20.88 -12.99
CA CYS A 924 -19.96 -20.74 -12.34
C CYS A 924 -21.09 -21.47 -13.07
N VAL A 925 -22.14 -21.81 -12.33
CA VAL A 925 -23.33 -22.49 -12.83
C VAL A 925 -24.59 -21.89 -12.19
N ALA A 926 -25.63 -21.67 -12.99
CA ALA A 926 -26.97 -21.31 -12.51
C ALA A 926 -28.03 -22.19 -13.19
N ALA A 927 -29.15 -22.43 -12.50
CA ALA A 927 -30.23 -23.26 -13.00
C ALA A 927 -31.52 -22.45 -13.20
N ASN A 928 -32.21 -22.69 -14.31
CA ASN A 928 -33.55 -22.16 -14.55
C ASN A 928 -34.63 -23.14 -14.06
N SER A 929 -35.64 -22.63 -13.35
CA SER A 929 -36.80 -23.36 -12.82
C SER A 929 -38.00 -23.47 -13.78
N GLY A 930 -37.89 -22.96 -15.00
CA GLY A 930 -38.91 -23.05 -16.05
C GLY A 930 -39.21 -24.48 -16.54
N ALA A 931 -40.32 -24.64 -17.29
CA ALA A 931 -40.85 -25.93 -17.75
C ALA A 931 -39.90 -26.76 -18.64
N ASP A 932 -38.84 -26.15 -19.18
CA ASP A 932 -37.80 -26.75 -20.02
C ASP A 932 -36.39 -26.72 -19.38
N GLY A 933 -36.31 -26.59 -18.04
CA GLY A 933 -35.11 -26.40 -17.21
C GLY A 933 -33.74 -26.61 -17.86
N PHE A 934 -32.92 -25.56 -17.85
CA PHE A 934 -31.56 -25.54 -18.39
C PHE A 934 -30.55 -25.04 -17.37
N LEU A 935 -29.27 -25.36 -17.59
CA LEU A 935 -28.13 -24.86 -16.83
C LEU A 935 -27.40 -23.81 -17.64
N VAL A 936 -27.07 -22.69 -17.02
CA VAL A 936 -26.21 -21.66 -17.60
C VAL A 936 -24.84 -21.75 -16.95
N ILE A 937 -23.80 -21.86 -17.75
CA ILE A 937 -22.43 -22.03 -17.28
C ILE A 937 -21.58 -20.87 -17.76
N ALA A 938 -20.87 -20.22 -16.84
CA ALA A 938 -19.85 -19.23 -17.17
C ALA A 938 -18.48 -19.91 -17.30
N ASP A 939 -17.86 -19.73 -18.46
CA ASP A 939 -16.53 -20.24 -18.79
C ASP A 939 -15.56 -19.07 -18.87
N SER A 940 -14.76 -18.89 -17.81
CA SER A 940 -13.92 -17.70 -17.66
C SER A 940 -12.83 -17.65 -18.72
N GLN A 941 -12.24 -18.80 -19.04
CA GLN A 941 -11.16 -18.91 -20.02
C GLN A 941 -11.66 -18.80 -21.47
N ALA A 942 -12.84 -19.35 -21.77
CA ALA A 942 -13.44 -19.22 -23.10
C ALA A 942 -14.09 -17.85 -23.32
N CYS A 943 -14.16 -17.00 -22.28
CA CYS A 943 -14.89 -15.72 -22.26
C CYS A 943 -16.34 -15.88 -22.74
N ARG A 944 -17.02 -16.92 -22.26
CA ARG A 944 -18.30 -17.34 -22.81
C ARG A 944 -19.24 -17.81 -21.73
N VAL A 945 -20.52 -17.51 -21.90
CA VAL A 945 -21.62 -18.07 -21.12
C VAL A 945 -22.47 -18.93 -22.04
N THR A 946 -22.77 -20.16 -21.63
CA THR A 946 -23.49 -21.14 -22.46
C THR A 946 -24.64 -21.77 -21.68
N ALA A 947 -25.82 -21.81 -22.29
CA ALA A 947 -26.98 -22.52 -21.76
C ALA A 947 -27.05 -23.95 -22.31
N PHE A 948 -27.27 -24.90 -21.42
CA PHE A 948 -27.31 -26.33 -21.69
C PHE A 948 -28.61 -26.96 -21.22
N LYS A 949 -29.19 -27.80 -22.08
CA LYS A 949 -30.22 -28.76 -21.68
C LYS A 949 -29.57 -30.12 -21.43
N VAL A 950 -29.55 -30.54 -20.18
CA VAL A 950 -28.98 -31.84 -19.78
C VAL A 950 -30.01 -32.93 -20.04
N ILE A 951 -29.59 -34.00 -20.72
CA ILE A 951 -30.45 -35.14 -21.08
C ILE A 951 -30.16 -36.28 -20.10
N PHE A 952 -31.16 -36.62 -19.31
CA PHE A 952 -31.15 -37.79 -18.42
C PHE A 952 -31.81 -38.96 -19.17
N GLU A 953 -31.09 -40.08 -19.33
CA GLU A 953 -31.60 -41.30 -19.98
C GLU A 953 -32.53 -42.13 -19.09
#